data_AF-A0A0P7V7Z5-F1
#
_entry.id   AF-A0A0P7V7Z5-F1
#
_cell.length_a   1.000
_cell.length_b   1.000
_cell.length_c   1.000
_cell.angle_alpha   90.00
_cell.angle_beta   90.00
_cell.angle_gamma   90.00
#
_symmetry.space_group_name_H-M   'P 1'
#
loop_
_entity.id
_entity.type
_entity.pdbx_description
1 polymer ?
#
loop_
_entity_poly.entity_id
_entity_poly.type
_entity_poly.pdbx_seq_one_letter_code
_entity_poly.pdbx_strand_id
1 'polypeptide(L)'
;LISSDADGAIQRAGRFRVENGSSDETTDYTPGTWRRTDVHLENPEYHTRWFFKYFLGKVHQNYVGTDAEKNPFYLSGSQKICLPYSPTKTLSVKSILSAMNLDRFEKAPREILNPDIQKDLLVLEEQEGSVNFKFGVLYAKDGQLTDDEMFSNETGSENFNKFLNLLGDTIILQGWAGYRGGLDTKNDTTGINSIYTVYQGHELMFHVSTMLPYSKDNKQQVERKRHIGNDIVTIVFQEGDDASPSFKPSMIRSHFTHIFALVRYNSQNDSYRLKIFSEESVPLFGPPLPSPPVFTDHQEFRDFLLVKLINGEKATLETPTFAQKRQRTLDMLIRSLYQDLIPDLHKVPFSPQNMLNRRSFSDVLPESPKSARKKEEARQAEFVRIGQALKLKTIVRGDAPTSLVTTGLCRKEPWESQSFYNSFPYEIVCSDSWGQSLLVATDTMGVMLLDDTQPLPVQVFDKTMVVKQMHVLEPQDLLIARADKGKDARIYVYRLSSLKRGLEERQLIRSKCDSRENKLEKTKGCHLYSINTHHGAELRIVAAIRNKLLLITRKPLRPDCLCAVTMVTGPPDSPVEEFQYIREICLCDPPVVMALVDGPTGENDNMICVAYKHQFDLINESTGEAYRLHHVDASRVNFVAAIDVYEDGEAGLLLCYNYICYYKKVCPFNGVTPMIQSNTSDFHFSWNQMPNSIGTQL
;
A
#
# COMPACT_ATOMS: atom_id res chain seq x y z
N LEU A 1 -21.28 -5.45 24.84
CA LEU A 1 -21.63 -6.35 25.96
C LEU A 1 -20.93 -5.83 27.20
N ILE A 2 -21.69 -5.37 28.19
CA ILE A 2 -21.28 -4.50 29.31
C ILE A 2 -20.39 -5.25 30.31
N SER A 3 -19.24 -4.65 30.67
CA SER A 3 -18.48 -4.97 31.88
C SER A 3 -18.41 -3.68 32.69
N SER A 4 -18.80 -3.76 33.97
CA SER A 4 -18.66 -2.69 34.94
C SER A 4 -17.39 -2.91 35.75
N ASP A 5 -16.65 -1.84 36.02
CA ASP A 5 -15.62 -1.82 37.05
C ASP A 5 -16.25 -1.78 38.46
N ALA A 6 -15.41 -1.87 39.49
CA ALA A 6 -15.85 -1.94 40.89
C ALA A 6 -16.66 -0.70 41.35
N ASP A 7 -16.61 0.40 40.58
CA ASP A 7 -17.30 1.66 40.84
C ASP A 7 -18.55 1.87 39.97
N GLY A 8 -18.94 0.88 39.15
CA GLY A 8 -20.22 0.89 38.44
C GLY A 8 -20.34 1.89 37.28
N ALA A 9 -19.21 2.37 36.72
CA ALA A 9 -19.23 3.23 35.55
C ALA A 9 -19.39 2.39 34.27
N ILE A 10 -20.39 2.75 33.43
CA ILE A 10 -20.65 2.09 32.16
C ILE A 10 -19.70 2.64 31.09
N GLN A 11 -18.65 1.90 30.73
CA GLN A 11 -17.89 2.15 29.50
C GLN A 11 -18.48 1.35 28.33
N ARG A 12 -18.51 1.95 27.13
CA ARG A 12 -18.94 1.30 25.88
C ARG A 12 -18.06 0.08 25.61
N ALA A 13 -18.58 -1.09 25.95
CA ALA A 13 -17.84 -2.35 25.89
C ALA A 13 -18.02 -3.04 24.52
N GLY A 14 -17.08 -2.74 23.62
CA GLY A 14 -16.88 -3.47 22.37
C GLY A 14 -15.38 -3.58 22.08
N ARG A 15 -14.67 -4.49 22.76
CA ARG A 15 -13.23 -4.73 22.54
C ARG A 15 -12.88 -4.98 21.06
N PHE A 16 -13.82 -5.48 20.26
CA PHE A 16 -13.61 -5.82 18.86
C PHE A 16 -14.55 -5.03 17.94
N ARG A 17 -13.98 -4.41 16.90
CA ARG A 17 -14.65 -3.92 15.69
C ARG A 17 -15.00 -5.10 14.79
N VAL A 18 -16.12 -5.01 14.08
CA VAL A 18 -16.60 -6.04 13.14
C VAL A 18 -16.61 -5.49 11.72
N GLU A 19 -15.97 -6.21 10.80
CA GLU A 19 -16.08 -6.01 9.37
C GLU A 19 -17.00 -7.12 8.81
N ASN A 20 -18.21 -6.75 8.38
CA ASN A 20 -19.24 -7.68 7.91
C ASN A 20 -19.72 -7.40 6.47
N GLY A 21 -19.09 -6.43 5.79
CA GLY A 21 -19.43 -6.04 4.41
C GLY A 21 -20.84 -5.46 4.20
N SER A 22 -21.60 -5.14 5.25
CA SER A 22 -22.93 -4.50 5.12
C SER A 22 -22.83 -2.98 5.18
N SER A 23 -23.47 -2.29 4.24
CA SER A 23 -23.51 -0.82 4.12
C SER A 23 -24.40 -0.09 5.14
N ASP A 24 -24.82 -0.75 6.24
CA ASP A 24 -25.88 -0.27 7.13
C ASP A 24 -25.39 0.51 8.37
N GLU A 25 -24.09 0.82 8.47
CA GLU A 25 -23.60 1.75 9.51
C GLU A 25 -23.11 3.05 8.87
N THR A 26 -23.72 4.17 9.30
CA THR A 26 -23.31 5.56 9.07
C THR A 26 -21.90 5.81 9.62
N THR A 27 -20.92 5.26 8.92
CA THR A 27 -19.52 5.65 8.97
C THR A 27 -19.24 6.29 7.62
N ASP A 28 -18.55 7.43 7.59
CA ASP A 28 -18.25 8.23 6.38
C ASP A 28 -17.30 7.53 5.39
N TYR A 29 -17.34 6.19 5.34
CA TYR A 29 -16.49 5.34 4.54
C TYR A 29 -17.35 4.59 3.54
N THR A 30 -17.28 4.98 2.26
CA THR A 30 -17.75 4.12 1.17
C THR A 30 -16.70 3.02 0.95
N PRO A 31 -17.03 1.73 1.12
CA PRO A 31 -16.09 0.66 0.81
C PRO A 31 -15.79 0.69 -0.69
N GLY A 32 -14.51 0.82 -1.04
CA GLY A 32 -14.05 0.70 -2.42
C GLY A 32 -14.60 -0.58 -3.03
N THR A 33 -15.27 -0.47 -4.17
CA THR A 33 -15.80 -1.62 -4.90
C THR A 33 -14.62 -2.50 -5.31
N TRP A 34 -14.67 -3.76 -4.89
CA TRP A 34 -13.64 -4.75 -5.17
C TRP A 34 -13.34 -4.80 -6.66
N ARG A 35 -12.11 -4.47 -7.03
CA ARG A 35 -11.57 -4.69 -8.37
C ARG A 35 -10.51 -5.77 -8.30
N ARG A 36 -10.44 -6.54 -9.38
CA ARG A 36 -9.43 -7.58 -9.65
C ARG A 36 -7.98 -7.08 -9.58
N THR A 37 -7.75 -5.78 -9.35
CA THR A 37 -6.43 -5.19 -9.11
C THR A 37 -6.00 -5.51 -7.68
N ASP A 38 -5.41 -6.71 -7.60
CA ASP A 38 -4.37 -7.17 -6.71
C ASP A 38 -4.57 -7.03 -5.19
N VAL A 39 -4.75 -8.19 -4.57
CA VAL A 39 -4.64 -8.40 -3.14
C VAL A 39 -3.19 -8.11 -2.70
N HIS A 40 -2.95 -6.93 -2.13
CA HIS A 40 -1.62 -6.49 -1.75
C HIS A 40 -1.27 -6.76 -0.30
N LEU A 41 -0.08 -7.34 -0.12
CA LEU A 41 0.58 -7.30 1.17
C LEU A 41 0.99 -5.86 1.44
N GLU A 42 0.39 -5.27 2.48
CA GLU A 42 0.80 -3.98 2.98
C GLU A 42 2.26 -4.08 3.41
N ASN A 43 3.11 -3.28 2.77
CA ASN A 43 4.53 -3.23 3.05
C ASN A 43 4.86 -1.80 3.50
N PRO A 44 4.57 -1.45 4.76
CA PRO A 44 5.11 -0.22 5.30
C PRO A 44 6.64 -0.31 5.18
N GLU A 45 7.29 0.79 4.77
CA GLU A 45 8.74 0.83 4.51
C GLU A 45 9.57 0.27 5.68
N TYR A 46 9.01 0.33 6.90
CA TYR A 46 9.51 -0.21 8.15
C TYR A 46 9.56 -1.75 8.24
N HIS A 47 8.79 -2.48 7.45
CA HIS A 47 8.77 -3.96 7.42
C HIS A 47 9.67 -4.55 6.33
N THR A 48 10.25 -3.71 5.47
CA THR A 48 11.23 -4.14 4.48
C THR A 48 12.57 -4.40 5.14
N ARG A 49 13.10 -5.62 4.94
CA ARG A 49 14.46 -5.98 5.39
C ARG A 49 15.54 -5.40 4.49
N TRP A 50 15.75 -4.09 4.61
CA TRP A 50 16.69 -3.30 3.83
C TRP A 50 18.13 -3.80 3.94
N PHE A 51 18.60 -4.12 5.15
CA PHE A 51 19.93 -4.66 5.40
C PHE A 51 20.13 -6.00 4.69
N PHE A 52 19.22 -6.97 4.90
CA PHE A 52 19.26 -8.27 4.23
C PHE A 52 19.24 -8.16 2.69
N LYS A 53 18.40 -7.27 2.14
CA LYS A 53 18.20 -7.12 0.69
C LYS A 53 19.37 -6.39 0.01
N TYR A 54 19.82 -5.28 0.59
CA TYR A 54 20.74 -4.35 -0.08
C TYR A 54 22.17 -4.35 0.45
N PHE A 55 22.43 -4.80 1.68
CA PHE A 55 23.74 -4.71 2.32
C PHE A 55 24.38 -6.09 2.57
N LEU A 56 23.63 -7.04 3.13
CA LEU A 56 24.16 -8.35 3.53
C LEU A 56 24.75 -9.11 2.34
N GLY A 57 26.03 -9.49 2.47
CA GLY A 57 26.78 -10.20 1.42
C GLY A 57 27.18 -9.32 0.24
N LYS A 58 27.11 -7.99 0.37
CA LYS A 58 27.61 -7.00 -0.60
C LYS A 58 28.60 -6.05 0.06
N VAL A 59 29.41 -5.36 -0.75
CA VAL A 59 30.37 -4.37 -0.26
C VAL A 59 29.62 -3.14 0.28
N HIS A 60 29.78 -2.88 1.58
CA HIS A 60 29.24 -1.72 2.28
C HIS A 60 30.11 -1.36 3.48
N GLN A 61 29.87 -0.20 4.09
CA GLN A 61 30.56 0.29 5.27
C GLN A 61 29.56 0.48 6.41
N ASN A 62 29.99 0.15 7.62
CA ASN A 62 29.18 0.27 8.84
C ASN A 62 29.81 1.29 9.77
N TYR A 63 28.98 2.12 10.39
CA TYR A 63 29.41 3.14 11.34
C TYR A 63 28.60 3.05 12.63
N VAL A 64 29.22 3.40 13.74
CA VAL A 64 28.58 3.56 15.04
C VAL A 64 28.88 4.93 15.62
N GLY A 65 27.89 5.54 16.26
CA GLY A 65 28.04 6.83 16.92
C GLY A 65 26.98 7.05 18.00
N THR A 66 27.01 8.24 18.59
CA THR A 66 25.99 8.71 19.51
C THR A 66 25.46 10.06 19.06
N ASP A 67 24.15 10.26 19.15
CA ASP A 67 23.52 11.56 18.95
C ASP A 67 23.85 12.55 20.08
N ALA A 68 23.32 13.76 20.00
CA ALA A 68 23.49 14.80 21.02
C ALA A 68 22.85 14.45 22.38
N GLU A 69 21.91 13.50 22.40
CA GLU A 69 21.24 13.01 23.60
C GLU A 69 21.94 11.75 24.16
N LYS A 70 23.07 11.36 23.56
CA LYS A 70 23.86 10.15 23.88
C LYS A 70 23.12 8.85 23.59
N ASN A 71 22.16 8.86 22.67
CA ASN A 71 21.57 7.63 22.15
C ASN A 71 22.50 7.04 21.07
N PRO A 72 22.82 5.75 21.19
CA PRO A 72 23.65 5.07 20.19
C PRO A 72 22.88 4.86 18.89
N PHE A 73 23.58 4.98 17.76
CA PHE A 73 23.03 4.67 16.44
C PHE A 73 24.02 3.88 15.58
N TYR A 74 23.48 3.16 14.61
CA TYR A 74 24.22 2.43 13.59
C TYR A 74 23.83 2.93 12.21
N LEU A 75 24.83 3.05 11.33
CA LEU A 75 24.62 3.46 9.95
C LEU A 75 25.32 2.49 9.01
N SER A 76 24.56 1.91 8.08
CA SER A 76 25.08 1.12 6.97
C SER A 76 25.01 1.93 5.67
N GLY A 77 26.14 2.11 4.99
CA GLY A 77 26.24 2.90 3.76
C GLY A 77 26.93 2.14 2.62
N SER A 78 26.48 2.35 1.38
CA SER A 78 27.13 1.82 0.17
C SER A 78 27.49 2.95 -0.80
N GLN A 79 28.37 2.72 -1.78
CA GLN A 79 28.74 3.75 -2.77
C GLN A 79 27.57 4.20 -3.67
N LYS A 80 26.39 3.56 -3.58
CA LYS A 80 25.18 3.90 -4.33
C LYS A 80 24.14 4.63 -3.47
N ILE A 81 24.56 5.55 -2.61
CA ILE A 81 23.63 6.39 -1.86
C ILE A 81 23.07 7.47 -2.79
N CYS A 82 21.73 7.55 -2.90
CA CYS A 82 21.01 8.59 -3.64
C CYS A 82 21.03 9.91 -2.87
N LEU A 83 22.21 10.54 -2.78
CA LEU A 83 22.36 11.93 -2.35
C LEU A 83 22.81 12.77 -3.55
N PRO A 84 22.55 14.10 -3.55
CA PRO A 84 23.00 14.98 -4.62
C PRO A 84 24.51 14.82 -4.84
N TYR A 85 24.88 14.12 -5.92
CA TYR A 85 26.26 13.78 -6.22
C TYR A 85 26.87 14.89 -7.08
N SER A 86 27.85 15.60 -6.51
CA SER A 86 28.77 16.41 -7.30
C SER A 86 30.04 15.59 -7.57
N PRO A 87 30.42 15.33 -8.84
CA PRO A 87 31.60 14.53 -9.17
C PRO A 87 32.91 15.09 -8.60
N THR A 88 32.93 16.36 -8.22
CA THR A 88 34.11 17.07 -7.72
C THR A 88 34.23 17.09 -6.20
N LYS A 89 33.24 16.60 -5.44
CA LYS A 89 33.23 16.65 -3.97
C LYS A 89 32.98 15.26 -3.40
N THR A 90 33.97 14.71 -2.71
CA THR A 90 33.82 13.44 -1.97
C THR A 90 32.79 13.60 -0.86
N LEU A 91 31.72 12.81 -0.89
CA LEU A 91 30.72 12.76 0.18
C LEU A 91 31.36 12.14 1.43
N SER A 92 31.44 12.93 2.51
CA SER A 92 31.84 12.45 3.83
C SER A 92 30.65 11.87 4.59
N VAL A 93 30.89 10.99 5.57
CA VAL A 93 29.84 10.48 6.47
C VAL A 93 29.11 11.63 7.17
N LYS A 94 29.85 12.69 7.55
CA LYS A 94 29.26 13.90 8.15
C LYS A 94 28.28 14.61 7.20
N SER A 95 28.58 14.69 5.91
CA SER A 95 27.66 15.28 4.92
C SER A 95 26.46 14.39 4.61
N ILE A 96 26.62 13.06 4.68
CA ILE A 96 25.51 12.11 4.52
C ILE A 96 24.52 12.26 5.69
N LEU A 97 25.04 12.26 6.93
CA LEU A 97 24.22 12.42 8.13
C LEU A 97 23.58 13.81 8.22
N SER A 98 24.29 14.84 7.77
CA SER A 98 23.74 16.20 7.70
C SER A 98 22.57 16.31 6.72
N ALA A 99 22.66 15.64 5.56
CA ALA A 99 21.54 15.57 4.62
C ALA A 99 20.32 14.79 5.16
N MET A 100 20.49 14.01 6.23
CA MET A 100 19.43 13.29 6.93
C MET A 100 18.94 14.04 8.18
N ASN A 101 19.27 15.33 8.34
CA ASN A 101 18.97 16.16 9.51
C ASN A 101 19.55 15.65 10.84
N LEU A 102 20.57 14.78 10.80
CA LEU A 102 21.31 14.32 11.96
C LEU A 102 22.57 15.19 12.11
N ASP A 103 22.44 16.47 12.40
CA ASP A 103 23.59 17.40 12.45
C ASP A 103 24.28 17.46 13.82
N ARG A 104 23.64 16.93 14.86
CA ARG A 104 24.04 17.09 16.25
C ARG A 104 24.58 15.77 16.81
N PHE A 105 25.87 15.51 16.64
CA PHE A 105 26.57 14.39 17.27
C PHE A 105 27.68 14.89 18.19
N GLU A 106 27.88 14.24 19.34
CA GLU A 106 28.98 14.56 20.25
C GLU A 106 30.35 14.26 19.62
N LYS A 107 30.45 13.17 18.86
CA LYS A 107 31.69 12.70 18.20
C LYS A 107 31.40 12.22 16.80
N ALA A 108 32.40 12.29 15.93
CA ALA A 108 32.30 11.75 14.58
C ALA A 108 32.03 10.22 14.64
N PRO A 109 31.12 9.69 13.81
CA PRO A 109 30.84 8.26 13.76
C PRO A 109 32.11 7.46 13.44
N ARG A 110 32.30 6.34 14.11
CA ARG A 110 33.45 5.44 13.95
C ARG A 110 33.10 4.32 12.99
N GLU A 111 33.97 4.05 12.02
CA GLU A 111 33.82 2.92 11.10
C GLU A 111 34.05 1.58 11.83
N ILE A 112 33.17 0.61 11.58
CA ILE A 112 33.26 -0.76 12.06
C ILE A 112 33.87 -1.62 10.94
N LEU A 113 35.08 -2.12 11.18
CA LEU A 113 35.81 -2.93 10.22
C LEU A 113 35.62 -4.45 10.41
N ASN A 114 35.11 -4.87 11.57
CA ASN A 114 34.89 -6.27 11.88
C ASN A 114 33.72 -6.82 11.06
N PRO A 115 33.90 -7.86 10.22
CA PRO A 115 32.82 -8.44 9.43
C PRO A 115 31.71 -9.11 10.24
N ASP A 116 31.96 -9.50 11.49
CA ASP A 116 30.98 -10.14 12.38
C ASP A 116 29.80 -9.23 12.69
N ILE A 117 29.96 -7.90 12.56
CA ILE A 117 28.89 -6.92 12.76
C ILE A 117 27.66 -7.20 11.87
N GLN A 118 27.85 -7.82 10.71
CA GLN A 118 26.75 -8.17 9.81
C GLN A 118 25.77 -9.15 10.45
N LYS A 119 26.24 -9.99 11.39
CA LYS A 119 25.39 -10.90 12.14
C LYS A 119 24.50 -10.14 13.13
N ASP A 120 25.07 -9.18 13.85
CA ASP A 120 24.33 -8.42 14.88
C ASP A 120 23.35 -7.43 14.24
N LEU A 121 23.73 -6.78 13.14
CA LEU A 121 22.84 -5.92 12.36
C LEU A 121 21.66 -6.71 11.77
N LEU A 122 21.90 -7.94 11.34
CA LEU A 122 20.82 -8.83 10.89
C LEU A 122 19.86 -9.18 12.03
N VAL A 123 20.37 -9.45 13.23
CA VAL A 123 19.53 -9.72 14.42
C VAL A 123 18.68 -8.51 14.80
N LEU A 124 19.22 -7.29 14.69
CA LEU A 124 18.47 -6.05 14.92
C LEU A 124 17.31 -5.90 13.91
N GLU A 125 17.60 -6.09 12.61
CA GLU A 125 16.56 -6.03 11.57
C GLU A 125 15.51 -7.14 11.74
N GLU A 126 15.90 -8.32 12.21
CA GLU A 126 14.96 -9.41 12.54
C GLU A 126 13.98 -9.05 13.67
N GLN A 127 14.29 -8.08 14.55
CA GLN A 127 13.36 -7.63 15.60
C GLN A 127 12.26 -6.68 15.10
N GLU A 128 12.48 -6.00 13.97
CA GLU A 128 11.53 -5.03 13.43
C GLU A 128 10.28 -5.69 12.84
N GLY A 129 10.38 -6.95 12.43
CA GLY A 129 9.24 -7.71 11.91
C GLY A 129 9.56 -9.18 11.57
N SER A 130 8.54 -10.04 11.78
CA SER A 130 8.60 -11.43 11.33
C SER A 130 8.41 -11.51 9.82
N VAL A 131 9.19 -12.38 9.17
CA VAL A 131 9.00 -12.74 7.75
C VAL A 131 7.96 -13.83 7.60
N ASN A 132 7.78 -14.67 8.62
CA ASN A 132 6.88 -15.80 8.56
C ASN A 132 5.76 -15.64 9.57
N PHE A 133 4.59 -16.19 9.24
CA PHE A 133 3.39 -16.00 10.04
C PHE A 133 2.88 -17.34 10.54
N LYS A 134 2.21 -17.27 11.68
CA LYS A 134 1.55 -18.43 12.28
C LYS A 134 0.12 -18.04 12.61
N PHE A 135 -0.83 -18.84 12.15
CA PHE A 135 -2.24 -18.53 12.30
C PHE A 135 -2.97 -19.68 12.97
N GLY A 136 -3.79 -19.36 13.97
CA GLY A 136 -4.66 -20.33 14.60
C GLY A 136 -5.77 -20.74 13.63
N VAL A 137 -6.15 -22.01 13.61
CA VAL A 137 -7.36 -22.48 12.90
C VAL A 137 -8.21 -23.27 13.88
N LEU A 138 -9.34 -22.70 14.26
CA LEU A 138 -10.28 -23.29 15.21
C LEU A 138 -11.53 -23.77 14.46
N TYR A 139 -11.87 -25.04 14.65
CA TYR A 139 -13.10 -25.62 14.15
C TYR A 139 -14.22 -25.51 15.18
N ALA A 140 -15.33 -24.86 14.79
CA ALA A 140 -16.53 -24.68 15.60
C ALA A 140 -17.72 -25.41 14.95
N LYS A 141 -18.20 -26.46 15.61
CA LYS A 141 -19.40 -27.20 15.18
C LYS A 141 -20.65 -26.37 15.41
N ASP A 142 -21.72 -26.70 14.69
CA ASP A 142 -23.01 -26.03 14.86
C ASP A 142 -23.50 -26.14 16.32
N GLY A 143 -23.97 -25.02 16.85
CA GLY A 143 -24.44 -24.90 18.23
C GLY A 143 -23.36 -24.77 19.33
N GLN A 144 -22.06 -24.89 19.03
CA GLN A 144 -21.01 -24.68 20.05
C GLN A 144 -20.87 -23.19 20.42
N LEU A 145 -20.76 -22.89 21.72
CA LEU A 145 -20.74 -21.52 22.23
C LEU A 145 -19.57 -21.23 23.18
N THR A 146 -18.79 -22.25 23.55
CA THR A 146 -17.69 -22.12 24.50
C THR A 146 -16.35 -22.53 23.89
N ASP A 147 -15.25 -21.93 24.36
CA ASP A 147 -13.90 -22.30 23.93
C ASP A 147 -13.59 -23.77 24.21
N ASP A 148 -13.92 -24.27 25.41
CA ASP A 148 -13.68 -25.66 25.80
C ASP A 148 -14.34 -26.67 24.84
N GLU A 149 -15.56 -26.40 24.36
CA GLU A 149 -16.25 -27.24 23.36
C GLU A 149 -15.53 -27.23 22.01
N MET A 150 -15.17 -26.04 21.52
CA MET A 150 -14.50 -25.88 20.22
C MET A 150 -13.11 -26.53 20.22
N PHE A 151 -12.33 -26.34 21.29
CA PHE A 151 -11.00 -26.94 21.42
C PHE A 151 -11.04 -28.45 21.65
N SER A 152 -12.16 -29.01 22.13
CA SER A 152 -12.34 -30.45 22.34
C SER A 152 -12.72 -31.22 21.07
N ASN A 153 -12.90 -30.54 19.93
CA ASN A 153 -13.20 -31.20 18.66
C ASN A 153 -12.00 -32.05 18.19
N GLU A 154 -12.14 -33.37 18.20
CA GLU A 154 -11.09 -34.30 17.74
C GLU A 154 -11.00 -34.34 16.20
N THR A 155 -12.14 -34.27 15.52
CA THR A 155 -12.25 -34.34 14.06
C THR A 155 -13.06 -33.18 13.50
N GLY A 156 -12.72 -32.77 12.28
CA GLY A 156 -13.48 -31.80 11.49
C GLY A 156 -14.40 -32.46 10.46
N SER A 157 -15.29 -31.69 9.87
CA SER A 157 -16.16 -32.15 8.78
C SER A 157 -15.46 -32.18 7.42
N GLU A 158 -16.16 -32.73 6.42
CA GLU A 158 -15.71 -32.71 5.02
C GLU A 158 -15.50 -31.28 4.51
N ASN A 159 -16.40 -30.35 4.85
CA ASN A 159 -16.29 -28.95 4.43
C ASN A 159 -15.10 -28.25 5.11
N PHE A 160 -14.84 -28.58 6.39
CA PHE A 160 -13.64 -28.10 7.07
C PHE A 160 -12.36 -28.64 6.41
N ASN A 161 -12.32 -29.94 6.08
CA ASN A 161 -11.16 -30.54 5.40
C ASN A 161 -10.95 -29.95 4.00
N LYS A 162 -12.02 -29.65 3.24
CA LYS A 162 -11.93 -28.92 1.97
C LYS A 162 -11.29 -27.54 2.16
N PHE A 163 -11.71 -26.82 3.20
CA PHE A 163 -11.13 -25.52 3.53
C PHE A 163 -9.64 -25.61 3.94
N LEU A 164 -9.26 -26.63 4.72
CA LEU A 164 -7.85 -26.85 5.07
C LEU A 164 -6.98 -27.11 3.83
N ASN A 165 -7.46 -27.93 2.89
CA ASN A 165 -6.78 -28.19 1.62
C ASN A 165 -6.71 -26.94 0.72
N LEU A 166 -7.65 -26.00 0.87
CA LEU A 166 -7.60 -24.71 0.18
C LEU A 166 -6.54 -23.80 0.79
N LEU A 167 -6.37 -23.78 2.11
CA LEU A 167 -5.37 -22.95 2.79
C LEU A 167 -3.93 -23.32 2.40
N GLY A 168 -3.61 -24.60 2.36
CA GLY A 168 -2.25 -25.06 2.09
C GLY A 168 -2.10 -26.58 2.03
N ASP A 169 -0.85 -27.01 1.97
CA ASP A 169 -0.47 -28.40 1.89
C ASP A 169 -0.41 -29.04 3.28
N THR A 170 -0.84 -30.29 3.38
CA THR A 170 -0.63 -31.08 4.59
C THR A 170 0.82 -31.57 4.65
N ILE A 171 1.55 -31.16 5.69
CA ILE A 171 2.95 -31.55 5.91
C ILE A 171 3.08 -32.50 7.10
N ILE A 172 4.13 -33.30 7.11
CA ILE A 172 4.55 -34.12 8.26
C ILE A 172 5.51 -33.28 9.11
N LEU A 173 5.25 -33.17 10.40
CA LEU A 173 6.03 -32.35 11.33
C LEU A 173 7.38 -32.99 11.66
N GLN A 174 7.43 -34.32 11.79
CA GLN A 174 8.65 -35.04 12.07
C GLN A 174 9.69 -34.81 10.95
N GLY A 175 10.83 -34.20 11.30
CA GLY A 175 11.88 -33.88 10.34
C GLY A 175 11.59 -32.68 9.43
N TRP A 176 10.52 -31.91 9.69
CA TRP A 176 10.21 -30.71 8.92
C TRP A 176 11.35 -29.68 9.01
N ALA A 177 11.81 -29.23 7.84
CA ALA A 177 12.94 -28.31 7.70
C ALA A 177 12.53 -26.84 7.51
N GLY A 178 11.29 -26.57 7.13
CA GLY A 178 10.78 -25.21 6.92
C GLY A 178 10.36 -24.50 8.22
N TYR A 179 9.73 -23.34 8.09
CA TYR A 179 9.18 -22.63 9.24
C TYR A 179 8.17 -23.50 10.00
N ARG A 180 8.37 -23.63 11.32
CA ARG A 180 7.60 -24.56 12.17
C ARG A 180 6.55 -23.92 13.07
N GLY A 181 6.44 -22.59 13.10
CA GLY A 181 5.43 -21.87 13.90
C GLY A 181 5.48 -22.09 15.43
N GLY A 182 6.47 -22.82 15.95
CA GLY A 182 6.52 -23.23 17.36
C GLY A 182 6.00 -24.65 17.62
N LEU A 183 5.63 -25.39 16.56
CA LEU A 183 5.33 -26.83 16.63
C LEU A 183 6.60 -27.66 16.81
N ASP A 184 6.44 -28.83 17.41
CA ASP A 184 7.49 -29.82 17.58
C ASP A 184 7.72 -30.62 16.29
N THR A 185 8.97 -30.67 15.85
CA THR A 185 9.39 -31.37 14.63
C THR A 185 10.25 -32.60 14.92
N LYS A 186 10.37 -32.99 16.20
CA LYS A 186 11.27 -34.07 16.65
C LYS A 186 10.54 -35.22 17.32
N ASN A 187 9.63 -34.92 18.24
CA ASN A 187 9.05 -35.91 19.16
C ASN A 187 7.52 -36.02 19.06
N ASP A 188 6.91 -35.47 18.01
CA ASP A 188 5.46 -35.47 17.74
C ASP A 188 4.58 -34.96 18.90
N THR A 189 5.15 -34.14 19.79
CA THR A 189 4.43 -33.64 20.98
C THR A 189 3.34 -32.63 20.66
N THR A 190 3.33 -32.09 19.43
CA THR A 190 2.32 -31.15 18.94
C THR A 190 1.54 -31.70 17.75
N GLY A 191 1.42 -33.03 17.67
CA GLY A 191 0.76 -33.72 16.55
C GLY A 191 1.76 -34.21 15.51
N ILE A 192 1.26 -34.93 14.52
CA ILE A 192 2.07 -35.58 13.47
C ILE A 192 2.10 -34.72 12.20
N ASN A 193 1.00 -34.03 11.91
CA ASN A 193 0.82 -33.27 10.68
C ASN A 193 0.31 -31.85 10.98
N SER A 194 0.50 -30.95 10.03
CA SER A 194 -0.07 -29.61 10.05
C SER A 194 -0.37 -29.11 8.63
N ILE A 195 -1.02 -27.95 8.50
CA ILE A 195 -1.18 -27.26 7.22
C ILE A 195 -0.12 -26.17 7.11
N TYR A 196 0.52 -26.09 5.95
CA TYR A 196 1.58 -25.15 5.65
C TYR A 196 1.45 -24.64 4.21
N THR A 197 1.81 -23.38 3.97
CA THR A 197 1.93 -22.86 2.61
C THR A 197 2.98 -21.77 2.53
N VAL A 198 3.50 -21.53 1.33
CA VAL A 198 4.34 -20.35 1.04
C VAL A 198 3.50 -19.41 0.18
N TYR A 199 3.35 -18.17 0.64
CA TYR A 199 2.58 -17.15 -0.06
C TYR A 199 3.39 -15.86 -0.19
N GLN A 200 3.65 -15.42 -1.42
CA GLN A 200 4.44 -14.20 -1.72
C GLN A 200 5.77 -14.12 -0.96
N GLY A 201 6.45 -15.26 -0.82
CA GLY A 201 7.75 -15.36 -0.12
C GLY A 201 7.65 -15.47 1.40
N HIS A 202 6.45 -15.46 1.97
CA HIS A 202 6.20 -15.69 3.39
C HIS A 202 5.83 -17.15 3.63
N GLU A 203 6.48 -17.81 4.60
CA GLU A 203 6.05 -19.13 5.06
C GLU A 203 4.94 -18.96 6.10
N LEU A 204 3.83 -19.68 5.90
CA LEU A 204 2.66 -19.64 6.78
C LEU A 204 2.47 -21.02 7.41
N MET A 205 2.51 -21.08 8.74
CA MET A 205 2.21 -22.28 9.51
C MET A 205 0.84 -22.15 10.19
N PHE A 206 -0.05 -23.13 10.00
CA PHE A 206 -1.36 -23.10 10.62
C PHE A 206 -1.42 -24.00 11.85
N HIS A 207 -1.81 -23.46 13.00
CA HIS A 207 -2.10 -24.26 14.19
C HIS A 207 -3.54 -24.77 14.15
N VAL A 208 -3.75 -25.93 13.52
CA VAL A 208 -5.07 -26.50 13.32
C VAL A 208 -5.56 -27.26 14.55
N SER A 209 -6.69 -26.83 15.13
CA SER A 209 -7.20 -27.36 16.40
C SER A 209 -7.39 -28.87 16.40
N THR A 210 -7.85 -29.45 15.29
CA THR A 210 -8.09 -30.90 15.14
C THR A 210 -6.81 -31.71 14.88
N MET A 211 -5.72 -31.07 14.45
CA MET A 211 -4.43 -31.73 14.21
C MET A 211 -3.47 -31.67 15.42
N LEU A 212 -3.74 -30.77 16.36
CA LEU A 212 -3.04 -30.72 17.64
C LEU A 212 -3.51 -31.85 18.58
N PRO A 213 -2.66 -32.35 19.50
CA PRO A 213 -3.01 -33.45 20.38
C PRO A 213 -4.25 -33.16 21.23
N TYR A 214 -5.11 -34.16 21.35
CA TYR A 214 -6.30 -34.13 22.21
C TYR A 214 -6.03 -34.88 23.51
N SER A 215 -6.48 -34.33 24.64
CA SER A 215 -6.39 -34.99 25.94
C SER A 215 -7.77 -35.09 26.58
N LYS A 216 -8.31 -36.31 26.69
CA LYS A 216 -9.64 -36.58 27.29
C LYS A 216 -9.73 -36.09 28.75
N ASP A 217 -8.64 -36.19 29.48
CA ASP A 217 -8.57 -35.82 30.90
C ASP A 217 -8.45 -34.31 31.12
N ASN A 218 -8.14 -33.54 30.06
CA ASN A 218 -7.96 -32.10 30.13
C ASN A 218 -9.09 -31.38 29.38
N LYS A 219 -10.21 -31.12 30.04
CA LYS A 219 -11.36 -30.40 29.45
C LYS A 219 -11.00 -29.03 28.86
N GLN A 220 -9.97 -28.36 29.39
CA GLN A 220 -9.52 -27.06 28.89
C GLN A 220 -8.61 -27.18 27.66
N GLN A 221 -8.16 -28.38 27.29
CA GLN A 221 -7.26 -28.63 26.15
C GLN A 221 -6.07 -27.65 26.12
N VAL A 222 -5.38 -27.54 27.26
CA VAL A 222 -4.34 -26.51 27.49
C VAL A 222 -3.26 -26.52 26.41
N GLU A 223 -2.83 -27.69 25.92
CA GLU A 223 -1.82 -27.76 24.85
C GLU A 223 -2.34 -27.14 23.54
N ARG A 224 -3.61 -27.36 23.17
CA ARG A 224 -4.21 -26.72 21.99
C ARG A 224 -4.31 -25.20 22.17
N LYS A 225 -4.78 -24.77 23.35
CA LYS A 225 -4.87 -23.35 23.71
C LYS A 225 -3.51 -22.67 23.78
N ARG A 226 -2.45 -23.38 24.16
CA ARG A 226 -1.09 -22.86 24.22
C ARG A 226 -0.54 -22.47 22.86
N HIS A 227 -0.96 -23.15 21.79
CA HIS A 227 -0.59 -22.78 20.43
C HIS A 227 -1.56 -21.72 19.89
N ILE A 228 -2.82 -22.08 19.68
CA ILE A 228 -3.83 -21.22 19.04
C ILE A 228 -4.13 -19.97 19.86
N GLY A 229 -4.24 -20.11 21.18
CA GLY A 229 -4.51 -18.97 22.07
C GLY A 229 -3.34 -17.99 22.18
N ASN A 230 -2.15 -18.34 21.68
CA ASN A 230 -1.00 -17.44 21.59
C ASN A 230 -0.78 -16.88 20.17
N ASP A 231 -1.65 -17.23 19.21
CA ASP A 231 -1.61 -16.65 17.89
C ASP A 231 -2.35 -15.31 17.86
N ILE A 232 -1.76 -14.35 17.15
CA ILE A 232 -2.31 -12.99 17.01
C ILE A 232 -3.61 -13.02 16.20
N VAL A 233 -3.61 -13.81 15.13
CA VAL A 233 -4.74 -13.97 14.24
C VAL A 233 -5.23 -15.41 14.27
N THR A 234 -6.53 -15.60 14.45
CA THR A 234 -7.17 -16.93 14.46
C THR A 234 -8.31 -16.99 13.45
N ILE A 235 -8.25 -17.96 12.55
CA ILE A 235 -9.37 -18.34 11.69
C ILE A 235 -10.32 -19.21 12.50
N VAL A 236 -11.60 -18.87 12.48
CA VAL A 236 -12.66 -19.69 13.05
C VAL A 236 -13.50 -20.21 11.89
N PHE A 237 -13.43 -21.51 11.63
CA PHE A 237 -14.31 -22.16 10.68
C PHE A 237 -15.58 -22.58 11.41
N GLN A 238 -16.68 -21.90 11.11
CA GLN A 238 -17.97 -22.15 11.76
C GLN A 238 -18.90 -22.95 10.86
N GLU A 239 -19.45 -24.03 11.41
CA GLU A 239 -20.56 -24.77 10.81
C GLU A 239 -21.92 -24.19 11.17
N GLY A 240 -22.91 -24.53 10.35
CA GLY A 240 -24.28 -24.07 10.46
C GLY A 240 -24.63 -22.99 9.43
N ASP A 241 -25.92 -22.69 9.34
CA ASP A 241 -26.46 -21.72 8.39
C ASP A 241 -26.46 -20.29 8.98
N ASP A 242 -26.95 -19.32 8.20
CA ASP A 242 -27.09 -17.94 8.67
C ASP A 242 -28.02 -17.80 9.91
N ALA A 243 -28.88 -18.79 10.16
CA ALA A 243 -29.73 -18.87 11.35
C ALA A 243 -29.01 -19.39 12.61
N SER A 244 -27.84 -20.03 12.47
CA SER A 244 -27.08 -20.56 13.61
C SER A 244 -26.44 -19.44 14.43
N PRO A 245 -26.33 -19.59 15.78
CA PRO A 245 -25.71 -18.59 16.64
C PRO A 245 -24.32 -18.18 16.12
N SER A 246 -24.12 -16.89 15.81
CA SER A 246 -22.83 -16.42 15.30
C SER A 246 -21.76 -16.51 16.37
N PHE A 247 -20.57 -16.97 15.98
CA PHE A 247 -19.36 -16.84 16.78
C PHE A 247 -19.19 -15.39 17.26
N LYS A 248 -18.74 -15.22 18.51
CA LYS A 248 -18.37 -13.93 19.09
C LYS A 248 -16.95 -14.04 19.67
N PRO A 249 -16.07 -13.06 19.47
CA PRO A 249 -14.72 -13.07 20.04
C PRO A 249 -14.68 -13.34 21.56
N SER A 250 -15.71 -12.90 22.30
CA SER A 250 -15.83 -13.16 23.75
C SER A 250 -15.95 -14.63 24.14
N MET A 251 -16.25 -15.52 23.18
CA MET A 251 -16.31 -16.97 23.40
C MET A 251 -14.91 -17.57 23.58
N ILE A 252 -13.85 -16.90 23.09
CA ILE A 252 -12.46 -17.34 23.21
C ILE A 252 -11.72 -16.45 24.22
N ARG A 253 -11.17 -17.06 25.27
CA ARG A 253 -10.37 -16.35 26.27
C ARG A 253 -8.90 -16.33 25.86
N SER A 254 -8.49 -15.27 25.17
CA SER A 254 -7.07 -15.00 24.86
C SER A 254 -6.71 -13.53 25.08
N HIS A 255 -5.48 -13.32 25.58
CA HIS A 255 -4.82 -12.01 25.64
C HIS A 255 -3.94 -11.73 24.41
N PHE A 256 -3.65 -12.74 23.59
CA PHE A 256 -2.77 -12.62 22.44
C PHE A 256 -3.54 -12.52 21.12
N THR A 257 -4.74 -13.08 21.04
CA THR A 257 -5.56 -13.00 19.82
C THR A 257 -6.23 -11.64 19.72
N HIS A 258 -5.82 -10.88 18.71
CA HIS A 258 -6.35 -9.55 18.41
C HIS A 258 -7.27 -9.56 17.19
N ILE A 259 -7.19 -10.59 16.34
CA ILE A 259 -8.01 -10.70 15.13
C ILE A 259 -8.62 -12.11 15.01
N PHE A 260 -9.92 -12.16 14.73
CA PHE A 260 -10.62 -13.38 14.33
C PHE A 260 -11.15 -13.26 12.90
N ALA A 261 -10.81 -14.24 12.05
CA ALA A 261 -11.39 -14.39 10.73
C ALA A 261 -12.44 -15.50 10.74
N LEU A 262 -13.71 -15.14 10.79
CA LEU A 262 -14.83 -16.08 10.80
C LEU A 262 -15.17 -16.49 9.37
N VAL A 263 -14.94 -17.77 9.06
CA VAL A 263 -15.21 -18.38 7.76
C VAL A 263 -16.41 -19.31 7.89
N ARG A 264 -17.38 -19.15 6.98
CA ARG A 264 -18.48 -20.10 6.79
C ARG A 264 -18.51 -20.56 5.34
N TYR A 265 -18.78 -21.84 5.13
CA TYR A 265 -18.94 -22.41 3.80
C TYR A 265 -20.42 -22.71 3.54
N ASN A 266 -20.96 -22.20 2.44
CA ASN A 266 -22.31 -22.47 2.00
C ASN A 266 -22.29 -23.54 0.91
N SER A 267 -22.76 -24.75 1.24
CA SER A 267 -22.79 -25.89 0.31
C SER A 267 -23.85 -25.77 -0.79
N GLN A 268 -24.84 -24.86 -0.68
CA GLN A 268 -25.90 -24.71 -1.68
C GLN A 268 -25.42 -23.95 -2.92
N ASN A 269 -24.54 -22.96 -2.74
CA ASN A 269 -24.02 -22.10 -3.80
C ASN A 269 -22.48 -22.21 -3.94
N ASP A 270 -21.87 -23.20 -3.28
CA ASP A 270 -20.44 -23.49 -3.28
C ASP A 270 -19.57 -22.24 -3.00
N SER A 271 -19.95 -21.46 -1.98
CA SER A 271 -19.30 -20.17 -1.68
C SER A 271 -18.79 -20.07 -0.25
N TYR A 272 -17.78 -19.23 -0.04
CA TYR A 272 -17.26 -18.87 1.27
C TYR A 272 -17.74 -17.48 1.69
N ARG A 273 -18.11 -17.35 2.97
CA ARG A 273 -18.45 -16.07 3.59
C ARG A 273 -17.44 -15.74 4.67
N LEU A 274 -16.95 -14.49 4.66
CA LEU A 274 -15.95 -14.01 5.59
C LEU A 274 -16.50 -12.88 6.47
N LYS A 275 -16.18 -12.91 7.76
CA LYS A 275 -16.33 -11.77 8.67
C LYS A 275 -15.05 -11.60 9.47
N ILE A 276 -14.60 -10.37 9.65
CA ILE A 276 -13.40 -10.06 10.43
C ILE A 276 -13.81 -9.41 11.73
N PHE A 277 -13.24 -9.87 12.83
CA PHE A 277 -13.29 -9.18 14.12
C PHE A 277 -11.88 -8.74 14.45
N SER A 278 -11.64 -7.45 14.65
CA SER A 278 -10.34 -6.90 15.03
C SER A 278 -10.47 -6.12 16.34
N GLU A 279 -9.50 -6.22 17.25
CA GLU A 279 -9.48 -5.35 18.43
C GLU A 279 -9.51 -3.87 18.02
N GLU A 280 -10.19 -3.01 18.78
CA GLU A 280 -10.38 -1.58 18.44
C GLU A 280 -9.05 -0.81 18.33
N SER A 281 -8.04 -1.25 19.08
CA SER A 281 -6.69 -0.69 19.08
C SER A 281 -5.91 -0.99 17.80
N VAL A 282 -6.32 -1.99 17.01
CA VAL A 282 -5.66 -2.39 15.76
C VAL A 282 -6.04 -1.40 14.66
N PRO A 283 -5.08 -0.81 13.93
CA PRO A 283 -5.36 0.01 12.75
C PRO A 283 -6.22 -0.73 11.73
N LEU A 284 -6.85 0.01 10.81
CA LEU A 284 -7.52 -0.62 9.67
C LEU A 284 -6.45 -1.30 8.78
N PHE A 285 -6.78 -2.46 8.24
CA PHE A 285 -5.89 -3.23 7.37
C PHE A 285 -6.66 -3.84 6.20
N GLY A 286 -6.03 -3.83 5.04
CA GLY A 286 -6.58 -4.32 3.79
C GLY A 286 -6.39 -5.82 3.58
N PRO A 287 -6.99 -6.37 2.50
CA PRO A 287 -7.95 -5.71 1.60
C PRO A 287 -9.31 -5.47 2.29
N PRO A 288 -10.10 -4.43 1.92
CA PRO A 288 -11.45 -4.26 2.43
C PRO A 288 -12.35 -5.44 2.02
N LEU A 289 -13.30 -5.85 2.88
CA LEU A 289 -14.25 -6.90 2.55
C LEU A 289 -15.16 -6.49 1.38
N PRO A 290 -15.48 -7.40 0.43
CA PRO A 290 -16.49 -7.13 -0.58
C PRO A 290 -17.87 -6.95 0.05
N SER A 291 -18.77 -6.26 -0.67
CA SER A 291 -20.17 -6.12 -0.30
C SER A 291 -21.06 -6.76 -1.38
N PRO A 292 -21.66 -7.93 -1.13
CA PRO A 292 -21.62 -8.73 0.12
C PRO A 292 -20.27 -9.46 0.34
N PRO A 293 -19.92 -9.86 1.58
CA PRO A 293 -18.63 -10.49 1.89
C PRO A 293 -18.62 -11.99 1.55
N VAL A 294 -18.96 -12.32 0.31
CA VAL A 294 -19.14 -13.68 -0.20
C VAL A 294 -18.24 -13.89 -1.41
N PHE A 295 -17.54 -15.03 -1.44
CA PHE A 295 -16.60 -15.41 -2.48
C PHE A 295 -17.06 -16.71 -3.13
N THR A 296 -17.27 -16.67 -4.45
CA THR A 296 -17.66 -17.84 -5.26
C THR A 296 -16.44 -18.50 -5.92
N ASP A 297 -15.36 -17.76 -6.18
CA ASP A 297 -14.07 -18.31 -6.57
C ASP A 297 -13.26 -18.66 -5.32
N HIS A 298 -12.94 -19.95 -5.15
CA HIS A 298 -12.24 -20.44 -3.97
C HIS A 298 -10.77 -19.99 -3.94
N GLN A 299 -10.11 -19.85 -5.09
CA GLN A 299 -8.73 -19.38 -5.13
C GLN A 299 -8.64 -17.89 -4.86
N GLU A 300 -9.60 -17.11 -5.37
CA GLU A 300 -9.75 -15.71 -5.00
C GLU A 300 -9.95 -15.55 -3.49
N PHE A 301 -10.84 -16.35 -2.90
CA PHE A 301 -11.05 -16.36 -1.45
C PHE A 301 -9.77 -16.70 -0.67
N ARG A 302 -9.03 -17.72 -1.12
CA ARG A 302 -7.76 -18.14 -0.51
C ARG A 302 -6.79 -16.96 -0.47
N ASP A 303 -6.57 -16.32 -1.61
CA ASP A 303 -5.60 -15.24 -1.72
C ASP A 303 -6.03 -14.01 -0.92
N PHE A 304 -7.32 -13.66 -0.98
CA PHE A 304 -7.92 -12.63 -0.11
C PHE A 304 -7.61 -12.91 1.35
N LEU A 305 -7.93 -14.12 1.81
CA LEU A 305 -7.83 -14.50 3.20
C LEU A 305 -6.38 -14.44 3.67
N LEU A 306 -5.44 -15.06 2.94
CA LEU A 306 -4.02 -15.07 3.35
C LEU A 306 -3.45 -13.66 3.50
N VAL A 307 -3.73 -12.77 2.56
CA VAL A 307 -3.26 -11.38 2.65
C VAL A 307 -3.95 -10.62 3.78
N LYS A 308 -5.27 -10.76 3.93
CA LYS A 308 -6.04 -10.13 5.01
C LYS A 308 -5.49 -10.54 6.38
N LEU A 309 -5.10 -11.80 6.56
CA LEU A 309 -4.49 -12.30 7.80
C LEU A 309 -3.08 -11.73 8.01
N ILE A 310 -2.24 -11.70 6.98
CA ILE A 310 -0.88 -11.15 7.06
C ILE A 310 -0.91 -9.65 7.39
N ASN A 311 -1.72 -8.88 6.67
CA ASN A 311 -1.88 -7.45 6.91
C ASN A 311 -2.47 -7.19 8.30
N GLY A 312 -3.43 -8.01 8.74
CA GLY A 312 -3.98 -7.95 10.09
C GLY A 312 -2.94 -8.16 11.19
N GLU A 313 -2.08 -9.18 11.05
CA GLU A 313 -0.99 -9.40 12.02
C GLU A 313 0.00 -8.24 12.02
N LYS A 314 0.38 -7.72 10.84
CA LYS A 314 1.23 -6.54 10.69
C LYS A 314 0.62 -5.29 11.33
N ALA A 315 -0.68 -5.03 11.15
CA ALA A 315 -1.35 -3.91 11.80
C ALA A 315 -1.38 -4.07 13.33
N THR A 316 -1.51 -5.31 13.82
CA THR A 316 -1.49 -5.56 15.27
C THR A 316 -0.14 -5.19 15.90
N LEU A 317 0.95 -5.34 15.15
CA LEU A 317 2.30 -4.96 15.56
C LEU A 317 2.45 -3.44 15.80
N GLU A 318 1.59 -2.60 15.22
CA GLU A 318 1.61 -1.14 15.42
C GLU A 318 0.84 -0.69 16.66
N THR A 319 0.05 -1.59 17.26
CA THR A 319 -0.69 -1.24 18.48
C THR A 319 0.26 -0.90 19.64
N PRO A 320 -0.12 0.01 20.56
CA PRO A 320 0.78 0.49 21.60
C PRO A 320 1.43 -0.61 22.46
N THR A 321 0.70 -1.70 22.72
CA THR A 321 1.17 -2.81 23.54
C THR A 321 2.32 -3.58 22.90
N PHE A 322 2.26 -3.83 21.59
CA PHE A 322 3.31 -4.50 20.83
C PHE A 322 4.43 -3.54 20.43
N ALA A 323 4.08 -2.34 19.96
CA ALA A 323 5.04 -1.33 19.52
C ALA A 323 6.00 -0.94 20.66
N GLN A 324 5.49 -0.66 21.87
CA GLN A 324 6.34 -0.30 23.02
C GLN A 324 7.26 -1.45 23.47
N LYS A 325 6.77 -2.70 23.45
CA LYS A 325 7.59 -3.87 23.80
C LYS A 325 8.70 -4.09 22.77
N ARG A 326 8.39 -3.91 21.48
CA ARG A 326 9.37 -4.00 20.39
C ARG A 326 10.43 -2.91 20.53
N GLN A 327 10.01 -1.66 20.68
CA GLN A 327 10.90 -0.51 20.85
C GLN A 327 11.87 -0.71 22.02
N ARG A 328 11.37 -1.15 23.19
CA ARG A 328 12.23 -1.45 24.35
C ARG A 328 13.26 -2.55 24.07
N THR A 329 12.87 -3.58 23.33
CA THR A 329 13.77 -4.69 22.97
C THR A 329 14.84 -4.22 21.99
N LEU A 330 14.44 -3.44 20.98
CA LEU A 330 15.35 -2.85 20.01
C LEU A 330 16.34 -1.90 20.71
N ASP A 331 15.85 -0.98 21.54
CA ASP A 331 16.69 -0.04 22.30
C ASP A 331 17.71 -0.78 23.17
N MET A 332 17.29 -1.85 23.84
CA MET A 332 18.18 -2.68 24.65
C MET A 332 19.27 -3.33 23.79
N LEU A 333 18.92 -3.90 22.65
CA LEU A 333 19.86 -4.57 21.75
C LEU A 333 20.85 -3.57 21.12
N ILE A 334 20.38 -2.40 20.67
CA ILE A 334 21.23 -1.34 20.12
C ILE A 334 22.25 -0.89 21.18
N ARG A 335 21.80 -0.67 22.43
CA ARG A 335 22.67 -0.27 23.54
C ARG A 335 23.66 -1.37 23.92
N SER A 336 23.25 -2.63 23.95
CA SER A 336 24.12 -3.77 24.21
C SER A 336 25.22 -3.87 23.14
N LEU A 337 24.83 -3.84 21.87
CA LEU A 337 25.78 -3.88 20.75
C LEU A 337 26.78 -2.72 20.81
N TYR A 338 26.34 -1.55 21.29
CA TYR A 338 27.18 -0.37 21.36
C TYR A 338 28.28 -0.54 22.42
N GLN A 339 27.92 -1.12 23.57
CA GLN A 339 28.85 -1.43 24.64
C GLN A 339 29.89 -2.47 24.21
N ASP A 340 29.48 -3.47 23.42
CA ASP A 340 30.39 -4.51 22.90
C ASP A 340 31.41 -3.93 21.91
N LEU A 341 31.00 -2.96 21.08
CA LEU A 341 31.85 -2.33 20.05
C LEU A 341 32.72 -1.20 20.59
N ILE A 342 32.29 -0.57 21.69
CA ILE A 342 33.00 0.52 22.35
C ILE A 342 33.18 0.15 23.83
N PRO A 343 34.17 -0.71 24.16
CA PRO A 343 34.50 -0.98 25.54
C PRO A 343 34.83 0.34 26.25
N ASP A 344 34.31 0.50 27.47
CA ASP A 344 34.63 1.63 28.33
C ASP A 344 36.15 1.80 28.42
N LEU A 345 36.67 2.90 27.87
CA LEU A 345 38.09 3.26 27.97
C LEU A 345 38.56 3.45 29.43
N HIS A 346 37.66 3.32 30.42
CA HIS A 346 37.84 3.81 31.79
C HIS A 346 37.76 2.73 32.88
N LYS A 347 37.64 1.43 32.58
CA LYS A 347 37.79 0.38 33.60
C LYS A 347 38.46 -0.87 33.03
N VAL A 348 39.78 -1.03 33.22
CA VAL A 348 40.45 -2.07 34.04
C VAL A 348 41.98 -1.82 34.01
N PRO A 349 42.68 -1.76 35.16
CA PRO A 349 44.14 -1.69 35.22
C PRO A 349 44.77 -3.06 34.90
N PHE A 350 45.85 -3.05 34.11
CA PHE A 350 46.86 -4.11 33.99
C PHE A 350 46.35 -5.56 34.01
N SER A 351 46.10 -6.14 32.82
CA SER A 351 46.24 -7.59 32.61
C SER A 351 47.36 -7.84 31.58
N PRO A 352 48.34 -8.75 31.83
CA PRO A 352 49.48 -8.96 30.92
C PRO A 352 49.15 -9.78 29.66
N GLN A 353 47.88 -10.16 29.46
CA GLN A 353 47.47 -11.04 28.35
C GLN A 353 46.99 -10.29 27.09
N ASN A 354 46.85 -8.96 27.15
CA ASN A 354 46.56 -8.11 25.98
C ASN A 354 47.81 -7.54 25.27
N MET A 355 49.01 -8.03 25.62
CA MET A 355 50.29 -7.61 25.04
C MET A 355 50.81 -8.55 23.92
N LEU A 356 49.96 -9.42 23.35
CA LEU A 356 50.38 -10.35 22.28
C LEU A 356 49.92 -9.97 20.87
N ASN A 357 49.26 -8.82 20.68
CA ASN A 357 48.91 -8.31 19.35
C ASN A 357 49.54 -6.93 19.03
N ARG A 358 50.68 -6.62 19.66
CA ARG A 358 51.48 -5.44 19.28
C ARG A 358 52.86 -5.87 18.81
N ARG A 359 53.05 -5.76 17.49
CA ARG A 359 54.31 -5.82 16.70
C ARG A 359 54.77 -7.20 16.26
N SER A 360 54.17 -7.69 15.17
CA SER A 360 54.97 -8.39 14.16
C SER A 360 55.96 -7.40 13.57
N PHE A 361 57.21 -7.81 13.47
CA PHE A 361 58.38 -7.06 13.02
C PHE A 361 58.35 -6.81 11.49
N SER A 362 57.22 -6.33 10.96
CA SER A 362 57.03 -5.93 9.56
C SER A 362 56.83 -4.42 9.38
N ASP A 363 56.69 -3.65 10.46
CA ASP A 363 56.46 -2.19 10.44
C ASP A 363 57.75 -1.34 10.35
N VAL A 364 58.83 -1.84 9.73
CA VAL A 364 60.08 -1.08 9.51
C VAL A 364 60.29 -0.73 8.04
N LEU A 365 59.30 -0.97 7.16
CA LEU A 365 59.32 -0.48 5.79
C LEU A 365 58.05 0.32 5.50
N PRO A 366 58.13 1.45 4.77
CA PRO A 366 56.95 2.10 4.22
C PRO A 366 56.25 1.09 3.30
N GLU A 367 55.06 0.62 3.70
CA GLU A 367 54.28 -0.26 2.85
C GLU A 367 53.97 0.43 1.52
N SER A 368 54.25 -0.26 0.41
CA SER A 368 53.94 0.28 -0.91
C SER A 368 52.43 0.46 -1.06
N PRO A 369 51.94 1.48 -1.80
CA PRO A 369 50.50 1.66 -2.06
C PRO A 369 49.80 0.41 -2.64
N LYS A 370 50.57 -0.48 -3.28
CA LYS A 370 50.08 -1.74 -3.85
C LYS A 370 49.80 -2.82 -2.79
N SER A 371 50.55 -2.88 -1.69
CA SER A 371 50.32 -3.88 -0.61
C SER A 371 49.12 -3.51 0.25
N ALA A 372 48.97 -2.22 0.58
CA ALA A 372 47.81 -1.70 1.31
C ALA A 372 46.50 -1.94 0.54
N ARG A 373 46.51 -1.72 -0.78
CA ARG A 373 45.36 -2.00 -1.66
C ARG A 373 44.98 -3.48 -1.67
N LYS A 374 45.96 -4.38 -1.77
CA LYS A 374 45.74 -5.84 -1.77
C LYS A 374 45.17 -6.33 -0.42
N LYS A 375 45.63 -5.74 0.69
CA LYS A 375 45.14 -6.04 2.04
C LYS A 375 43.69 -5.58 2.23
N GLU A 376 43.34 -4.41 1.72
CA GLU A 376 41.98 -3.89 1.73
C GLU A 376 41.03 -4.71 0.85
N GLU A 377 41.47 -5.11 -0.35
CA GLU A 377 40.73 -6.01 -1.23
C GLU A 377 40.47 -7.37 -0.55
N ALA A 378 41.47 -7.93 0.15
CA ALA A 378 41.31 -9.18 0.91
C ALA A 378 40.31 -9.03 2.08
N ARG A 379 40.33 -7.89 2.78
CA ARG A 379 39.38 -7.58 3.86
C ARG A 379 37.95 -7.49 3.33
N GLN A 380 37.74 -6.80 2.20
CA GLN A 380 36.43 -6.69 1.56
C GLN A 380 35.92 -8.05 1.06
N ALA A 381 36.80 -8.88 0.50
CA ALA A 381 36.45 -10.23 0.08
C ALA A 381 35.99 -11.10 1.27
N GLU A 382 36.71 -11.04 2.39
CA GLU A 382 36.33 -11.74 3.63
C GLU A 382 34.99 -11.25 4.18
N PHE A 383 34.79 -9.93 4.19
CA PHE A 383 33.55 -9.29 4.63
C PHE A 383 32.34 -9.76 3.79
N VAL A 384 32.49 -9.78 2.46
CA VAL A 384 31.45 -10.27 1.55
C VAL A 384 31.19 -11.77 1.78
N ARG A 385 32.23 -12.57 1.96
CA ARG A 385 32.12 -14.02 2.19
C ARG A 385 31.29 -14.34 3.44
N ILE A 386 31.58 -13.68 4.56
CA ILE A 386 30.83 -13.85 5.82
C ILE A 386 29.36 -13.44 5.62
N GLY A 387 29.11 -12.29 4.99
CA GLY A 387 27.76 -11.84 4.68
C GLY A 387 26.98 -12.80 3.78
N GLN A 388 27.62 -13.39 2.77
CA GLN A 388 27.00 -14.40 1.90
C GLN A 388 26.67 -15.70 2.65
N ALA A 389 27.56 -16.15 3.54
CA ALA A 389 27.32 -17.33 4.37
C ALA A 389 26.16 -17.10 5.35
N LEU A 390 26.10 -15.93 5.98
CA LEU A 390 24.97 -15.53 6.84
C LEU A 390 23.67 -15.50 6.04
N LYS A 391 23.67 -14.87 4.87
CA LYS A 391 22.50 -14.78 3.99
C LYS A 391 21.96 -16.16 3.61
N LEU A 392 22.85 -17.08 3.19
CA LEU A 392 22.49 -18.45 2.85
C LEU A 392 21.89 -19.17 4.07
N LYS A 393 22.51 -19.03 5.25
CA LYS A 393 22.03 -19.64 6.49
C LYS A 393 20.63 -19.15 6.87
N THR A 394 20.36 -17.85 6.75
CA THR A 394 19.04 -17.27 7.05
C THR A 394 17.97 -17.78 6.08
N ILE A 395 18.29 -17.91 4.79
CA ILE A 395 17.37 -18.49 3.79
C ILE A 395 17.08 -19.96 4.11
N VAL A 396 18.11 -20.76 4.41
CA VAL A 396 17.94 -22.19 4.73
C VAL A 396 17.14 -22.42 6.00
N ARG A 397 17.21 -21.50 6.97
CA ARG A 397 16.43 -21.57 8.22
C ARG A 397 14.96 -21.17 8.05
N GLY A 398 14.61 -20.61 6.89
CA GLY A 398 13.29 -20.03 6.63
C GLY A 398 13.13 -18.60 7.17
N ASP A 399 14.11 -18.05 7.88
CA ASP A 399 14.01 -16.74 8.52
C ASP A 399 14.08 -15.57 7.52
N ALA A 400 14.24 -15.81 6.22
CA ALA A 400 14.21 -14.81 5.17
C ALA A 400 13.41 -15.34 3.98
N PRO A 401 12.73 -14.45 3.22
CA PRO A 401 11.92 -14.90 2.10
C PRO A 401 12.84 -15.64 1.12
N THR A 402 12.52 -16.92 0.87
CA THR A 402 13.10 -17.62 -0.27
C THR A 402 12.73 -16.79 -1.50
N SER A 403 13.73 -16.45 -2.32
CA SER A 403 13.51 -15.72 -3.57
C SER A 403 12.22 -16.19 -4.26
N LEU A 404 11.44 -15.28 -4.85
CA LEU A 404 10.19 -15.50 -5.61
C LEU A 404 10.24 -16.67 -6.62
N VAL A 405 11.42 -17.23 -6.87
CA VAL A 405 11.71 -18.46 -7.61
C VAL A 405 11.00 -19.71 -7.02
N THR A 406 10.78 -19.82 -5.71
CA THR A 406 10.08 -20.98 -5.11
C THR A 406 8.55 -20.86 -5.13
N THR A 407 7.98 -19.67 -5.38
CA THR A 407 6.53 -19.46 -5.32
C THR A 407 5.76 -19.86 -6.58
N GLY A 408 6.42 -20.27 -7.67
CA GLY A 408 5.80 -20.89 -8.87
C GLY A 408 4.77 -20.04 -9.64
N LEU A 409 4.26 -18.98 -9.04
CA LEU A 409 3.32 -18.01 -9.56
C LEU A 409 4.03 -16.67 -9.47
N CYS A 410 4.68 -16.28 -10.57
CA CYS A 410 5.05 -14.90 -10.81
C CYS A 410 3.73 -14.13 -10.99
N ARG A 411 3.08 -13.75 -9.89
CA ARG A 411 2.11 -12.65 -9.95
C ARG A 411 2.93 -11.41 -10.24
N LYS A 412 2.57 -10.74 -11.34
CA LYS A 412 3.13 -9.45 -11.67
C LYS A 412 2.89 -8.53 -10.48
N GLU A 413 3.92 -7.79 -10.06
CA GLU A 413 3.71 -6.76 -9.05
C GLU A 413 2.70 -5.74 -9.62
N PRO A 414 1.86 -5.06 -8.82
CA PRO A 414 0.86 -4.10 -9.34
C PRO A 414 1.48 -2.93 -10.10
N TRP A 415 2.71 -2.56 -9.74
CA TRP A 415 3.50 -1.54 -10.43
C TRP A 415 4.29 -2.10 -11.63
N GLU A 416 4.21 -3.41 -11.87
CA GLU A 416 4.82 -4.04 -13.03
C GLU A 416 4.02 -3.65 -14.27
N SER A 417 4.69 -2.97 -15.20
CA SER A 417 4.09 -2.52 -16.43
C SER A 417 3.44 -3.68 -17.20
N GLN A 418 2.13 -3.61 -17.42
CA GLN A 418 1.44 -4.50 -18.34
C GLN A 418 1.60 -4.00 -19.77
N SER A 419 2.19 -4.84 -20.63
CA SER A 419 2.27 -4.57 -22.08
C SER A 419 1.03 -5.12 -22.77
N PHE A 420 0.17 -4.25 -23.29
CA PHE A 420 -0.97 -4.65 -24.13
C PHE A 420 -0.53 -4.96 -25.57
N TYR A 421 0.43 -4.20 -26.10
CA TYR A 421 0.95 -4.35 -27.47
C TYR A 421 2.46 -4.02 -27.49
N ASN A 422 3.27 -4.94 -28.02
CA ASN A 422 4.71 -4.73 -28.19
C ASN A 422 5.04 -3.73 -29.31
N SER A 423 4.14 -3.58 -30.27
CA SER A 423 4.25 -2.61 -31.36
C SER A 423 2.86 -2.11 -31.69
N PHE A 424 2.61 -0.84 -31.35
CA PHE A 424 1.37 -0.15 -31.66
C PHE A 424 1.63 0.81 -32.82
N PRO A 425 0.93 0.70 -33.97
CA PRO A 425 1.33 1.35 -35.21
C PRO A 425 0.93 2.83 -35.30
N TYR A 426 0.25 3.37 -34.28
CA TYR A 426 -0.26 4.73 -34.26
C TYR A 426 0.33 5.54 -33.10
N GLU A 427 0.42 6.86 -33.28
CA GLU A 427 0.87 7.74 -32.20
C GLU A 427 -0.26 7.91 -31.17
N ILE A 428 0.06 7.68 -29.90
CA ILE A 428 -0.89 7.80 -28.79
C ILE A 428 -0.99 9.25 -28.36
N VAL A 429 -2.20 9.78 -28.33
CA VAL A 429 -2.49 11.16 -27.89
C VAL A 429 -2.81 11.19 -26.39
N CYS A 430 -3.72 10.33 -25.96
CA CYS A 430 -4.06 10.13 -24.55
C CYS A 430 -4.72 8.75 -24.39
N SER A 431 -4.75 8.24 -23.17
CA SER A 431 -5.36 6.96 -22.85
C SER A 431 -5.84 6.94 -21.42
N ASP A 432 -6.79 6.05 -21.14
CA ASP A 432 -7.21 5.76 -19.77
C ASP A 432 -7.68 4.29 -19.67
N SER A 433 -7.66 3.75 -18.45
CA SER A 433 -8.06 2.39 -18.16
C SER A 433 -9.58 2.23 -18.18
N TRP A 434 -10.08 1.13 -18.75
CA TRP A 434 -11.48 0.74 -18.68
C TRP A 434 -11.56 -0.74 -18.31
N GLY A 435 -11.73 -1.02 -17.02
CA GLY A 435 -11.68 -2.37 -16.48
C GLY A 435 -10.27 -2.96 -16.60
N GLN A 436 -10.14 -4.03 -17.37
CA GLN A 436 -8.86 -4.68 -17.69
C GLN A 436 -8.32 -4.27 -19.08
N SER A 437 -9.05 -3.39 -19.77
CA SER A 437 -8.73 -2.91 -21.10
C SER A 437 -8.18 -1.49 -21.03
N LEU A 438 -7.50 -1.07 -22.09
CA LEU A 438 -6.98 0.29 -22.24
C LEU A 438 -7.72 1.01 -23.38
N LEU A 439 -8.36 2.13 -23.08
CA LEU A 439 -8.95 3.00 -24.10
C LEU A 439 -7.89 3.99 -24.57
N VAL A 440 -7.56 3.97 -25.86
CA VAL A 440 -6.43 4.71 -26.45
C VAL A 440 -6.92 5.62 -27.56
N ALA A 441 -6.74 6.93 -27.41
CA ALA A 441 -6.92 7.89 -28.49
C ALA A 441 -5.64 8.00 -29.31
N THR A 442 -5.81 7.91 -30.62
CA THR A 442 -4.74 8.01 -31.61
C THR A 442 -4.86 9.29 -32.41
N ASP A 443 -3.77 9.68 -33.05
CA ASP A 443 -3.71 10.85 -33.93
C ASP A 443 -4.49 10.66 -35.24
N THR A 444 -4.63 9.42 -35.72
CA THR A 444 -5.06 9.09 -37.09
C THR A 444 -6.30 8.21 -37.18
N MET A 445 -6.49 7.27 -36.25
CA MET A 445 -7.57 6.27 -36.29
C MET A 445 -8.72 6.55 -35.31
N GLY A 446 -8.71 7.67 -34.60
CA GLY A 446 -9.71 7.94 -33.56
C GLY A 446 -9.38 7.18 -32.27
N VAL A 447 -10.38 6.56 -31.65
CA VAL A 447 -10.21 5.91 -30.33
C VAL A 447 -10.41 4.40 -30.46
N MET A 448 -9.48 3.65 -29.88
CA MET A 448 -9.48 2.19 -29.89
C MET A 448 -9.44 1.62 -28.47
N LEU A 449 -10.07 0.47 -28.28
CA LEU A 449 -10.01 -0.34 -27.08
C LEU A 449 -8.98 -1.46 -27.29
N LEU A 450 -8.02 -1.54 -26.38
CA LEU A 450 -7.01 -2.59 -26.32
C LEU A 450 -7.34 -3.53 -25.18
N ASP A 451 -7.39 -4.82 -25.47
CA ASP A 451 -7.68 -5.87 -24.48
C ASP A 451 -6.61 -6.96 -24.65
N ASP A 452 -6.07 -7.47 -23.54
CA ASP A 452 -5.07 -8.54 -23.50
C ASP A 452 -5.62 -9.85 -24.09
N THR A 453 -6.95 -10.01 -24.09
CA THR A 453 -7.62 -11.20 -24.62
C THR A 453 -7.86 -11.16 -26.13
N GLN A 454 -7.75 -9.99 -26.77
CA GLN A 454 -8.07 -9.82 -28.19
C GLN A 454 -6.85 -9.45 -29.03
N PRO A 455 -6.60 -10.15 -30.15
CA PRO A 455 -5.39 -9.95 -30.96
C PRO A 455 -5.41 -8.66 -31.79
N LEU A 456 -6.55 -7.97 -31.91
CA LEU A 456 -6.69 -6.75 -32.70
C LEU A 456 -7.40 -5.65 -31.89
N PRO A 457 -6.95 -4.38 -31.99
CA PRO A 457 -7.64 -3.25 -31.37
C PRO A 457 -9.06 -3.09 -31.91
N VAL A 458 -10.01 -2.81 -31.01
CA VAL A 458 -11.41 -2.56 -31.38
C VAL A 458 -11.66 -1.07 -31.47
N GLN A 459 -12.09 -0.57 -32.63
CA GLN A 459 -12.35 0.85 -32.82
C GLN A 459 -13.68 1.26 -32.17
N VAL A 460 -13.61 2.18 -31.20
CA VAL A 460 -14.79 2.71 -30.48
C VAL A 460 -15.32 3.98 -31.15
N PHE A 461 -14.39 4.86 -31.54
CA PHE A 461 -14.70 6.10 -32.26
C PHE A 461 -13.86 6.20 -33.52
N ASP A 462 -14.47 6.67 -34.61
CA ASP A 462 -13.76 6.83 -35.88
C ASP A 462 -12.80 8.04 -35.87
N LYS A 463 -12.03 8.19 -36.95
CA LYS A 463 -11.08 9.30 -37.14
C LYS A 463 -11.70 10.70 -37.12
N THR A 464 -13.03 10.83 -37.23
CA THR A 464 -13.70 12.13 -37.15
C THR A 464 -13.78 12.63 -35.71
N MET A 465 -13.65 11.74 -34.73
CA MET A 465 -13.59 12.07 -33.30
C MET A 465 -12.13 12.23 -32.84
N VAL A 466 -11.58 13.43 -32.99
CA VAL A 466 -10.18 13.71 -32.64
C VAL A 466 -10.05 14.01 -31.15
N VAL A 467 -9.97 12.98 -30.31
CA VAL A 467 -9.82 13.12 -28.85
C VAL A 467 -8.44 13.66 -28.45
N LYS A 468 -8.39 14.51 -27.43
CA LYS A 468 -7.17 15.16 -26.91
C LYS A 468 -6.97 14.97 -25.40
N GLN A 469 -8.04 14.74 -24.66
CA GLN A 469 -8.02 14.33 -23.25
C GLN A 469 -9.20 13.38 -23.04
N MET A 470 -9.03 12.35 -22.21
CA MET A 470 -10.10 11.45 -21.80
C MET A 470 -9.96 11.08 -20.33
N HIS A 471 -11.08 10.83 -19.67
CA HIS A 471 -11.15 10.27 -18.33
C HIS A 471 -12.30 9.26 -18.29
N VAL A 472 -12.01 8.03 -17.88
CA VAL A 472 -12.95 6.92 -17.71
C VAL A 472 -13.34 6.84 -16.24
N LEU A 473 -14.60 7.13 -15.95
CA LEU A 473 -15.19 7.15 -14.61
C LEU A 473 -16.15 5.98 -14.46
N GLU A 474 -15.61 4.78 -14.31
CA GLU A 474 -16.41 3.55 -14.21
C GLU A 474 -17.42 3.52 -13.06
N PRO A 475 -17.09 3.95 -11.81
CA PRO A 475 -18.07 3.95 -10.72
C PRO A 475 -19.29 4.83 -11.03
N GLN A 476 -19.11 5.78 -11.94
CA GLN A 476 -20.13 6.75 -12.33
C GLN A 476 -20.81 6.42 -13.67
N ASP A 477 -20.38 5.35 -14.34
CA ASP A 477 -20.79 4.94 -15.70
C ASP A 477 -20.49 6.00 -16.78
N LEU A 478 -19.40 6.77 -16.66
CA LEU A 478 -19.12 7.89 -17.57
C LEU A 478 -17.76 7.80 -18.27
N LEU A 479 -17.74 8.15 -19.56
CA LEU A 479 -16.53 8.55 -20.29
C LEU A 479 -16.63 10.05 -20.59
N ILE A 480 -15.68 10.82 -20.08
CA ILE A 480 -15.56 12.25 -20.41
C ILE A 480 -14.39 12.40 -21.37
N ALA A 481 -14.61 13.04 -22.51
CA ALA A 481 -13.58 13.24 -23.51
C ALA A 481 -13.61 14.67 -24.07
N ARG A 482 -12.45 15.31 -24.17
CA ARG A 482 -12.29 16.54 -24.96
C ARG A 482 -11.85 16.17 -26.37
N ALA A 483 -12.61 16.61 -27.37
CA ALA A 483 -12.28 16.39 -28.77
C ALA A 483 -12.16 17.70 -29.56
N ASP A 484 -11.47 17.63 -30.70
CA ASP A 484 -11.10 18.72 -31.60
C ASP A 484 -10.06 19.71 -31.02
N LYS A 485 -9.66 20.71 -31.83
CA LYS A 485 -8.73 21.79 -31.46
C LYS A 485 -9.34 23.16 -31.75
N GLY A 486 -8.85 24.20 -31.08
CA GLY A 486 -9.22 25.58 -31.36
C GLY A 486 -10.70 25.87 -31.06
N LYS A 487 -11.37 26.60 -31.94
CA LYS A 487 -12.74 27.10 -31.72
C LYS A 487 -13.81 26.01 -31.75
N ASP A 488 -13.50 24.83 -32.27
CA ASP A 488 -14.44 23.71 -32.37
C ASP A 488 -14.31 22.71 -31.22
N ALA A 489 -13.26 22.85 -30.41
CA ALA A 489 -12.99 21.99 -29.27
C ALA A 489 -14.13 22.02 -28.24
N ARG A 490 -14.53 20.83 -27.77
CA ARG A 490 -15.66 20.65 -26.85
C ARG A 490 -15.43 19.43 -25.95
N ILE A 491 -16.12 19.42 -24.81
CA ILE A 491 -16.22 18.26 -23.94
C ILE A 491 -17.43 17.43 -24.37
N TYR A 492 -17.25 16.11 -24.40
CA TYR A 492 -18.26 15.11 -24.68
C TYR A 492 -18.37 14.17 -23.48
N VAL A 493 -19.60 13.74 -23.19
CA VAL A 493 -19.89 12.79 -22.10
C VAL A 493 -20.66 11.61 -22.67
N TYR A 494 -20.20 10.39 -22.40
CA TYR A 494 -20.84 9.16 -22.85
C TYR A 494 -21.11 8.24 -21.65
N ARG A 495 -22.16 7.43 -21.73
CA ARG A 495 -22.36 6.32 -20.79
C ARG A 495 -21.48 5.12 -21.18
N LEU A 496 -20.68 4.59 -20.24
CA LEU A 496 -19.81 3.44 -20.51
C LEU A 496 -20.63 2.19 -20.84
N SER A 497 -21.73 1.96 -20.12
CA SER A 497 -22.71 0.90 -20.38
C SER A 497 -23.25 0.92 -21.81
N SER A 498 -23.54 2.12 -22.34
CA SER A 498 -24.04 2.30 -23.70
C SER A 498 -22.95 2.10 -24.75
N LEU A 499 -21.70 2.45 -24.46
CA LEU A 499 -20.56 2.13 -25.31
C LEU A 499 -20.31 0.63 -25.35
N LYS A 500 -20.31 -0.04 -24.18
CA LYS A 500 -20.10 -1.48 -24.04
C LYS A 500 -21.16 -2.28 -24.79
N ARG A 501 -22.44 -1.97 -24.60
CA ARG A 501 -23.55 -2.60 -25.35
C ARG A 501 -23.38 -2.43 -26.86
N GLY A 502 -22.98 -1.24 -27.31
CA GLY A 502 -22.72 -1.00 -28.74
C GLY A 502 -21.59 -1.84 -29.32
N LEU A 503 -20.54 -2.11 -28.53
CA LEU A 503 -19.43 -2.99 -28.91
C LEU A 503 -19.88 -4.46 -28.97
N GLU A 504 -20.66 -4.92 -27.99
CA GLU A 504 -21.19 -6.29 -27.93
C GLU A 504 -22.16 -6.58 -29.08
N GLU A 505 -23.03 -5.61 -29.41
CA GLU A 505 -23.99 -5.69 -30.51
C GLU A 505 -23.36 -5.44 -31.90
N ARG A 506 -22.05 -5.19 -31.97
CA ARG A 506 -21.32 -4.82 -33.20
C ARG A 506 -21.97 -3.67 -33.98
N GLN A 507 -22.48 -2.67 -33.26
CA GLN A 507 -23.01 -1.46 -33.87
C GLN A 507 -21.91 -0.74 -34.67
N LEU A 508 -22.32 0.10 -35.63
CA LEU A 508 -21.41 0.91 -36.43
C LEU A 508 -20.51 1.77 -35.53
N ILE A 509 -19.24 1.89 -35.92
CA ILE A 509 -18.24 2.73 -35.23
C ILE A 509 -18.79 4.16 -35.13
N ARG A 510 -18.76 4.74 -33.92
CA ARG A 510 -19.33 6.06 -33.67
C ARG A 510 -18.50 7.17 -34.30
N SER A 511 -19.15 8.01 -35.09
CA SER A 511 -18.56 9.22 -35.64
C SER A 511 -18.86 10.46 -34.78
N LYS A 512 -18.24 11.57 -35.13
CA LYS A 512 -18.56 12.90 -34.60
C LYS A 512 -20.01 13.31 -34.86
N CYS A 513 -20.63 12.84 -35.94
CA CYS A 513 -22.03 13.11 -36.24
C CYS A 513 -22.97 12.38 -35.27
N ASP A 514 -22.61 11.15 -34.88
CA ASP A 514 -23.38 10.33 -33.95
C ASP A 514 -23.26 10.81 -32.50
N SER A 515 -22.28 11.67 -32.23
CA SER A 515 -21.96 12.18 -30.89
C SER A 515 -22.51 13.59 -30.63
N ARG A 516 -23.50 14.05 -31.42
CA ARG A 516 -24.07 15.40 -31.30
C ARG A 516 -24.77 15.63 -29.97
N GLU A 517 -25.49 14.63 -29.48
CA GLU A 517 -26.27 14.68 -28.23
C GLU A 517 -25.38 14.54 -26.98
N ASN A 518 -24.15 14.07 -27.15
CA ASN A 518 -23.17 13.88 -26.09
C ASN A 518 -22.35 15.14 -25.80
N LYS A 519 -22.65 16.28 -26.44
CA LYS A 519 -21.89 17.53 -26.30
C LYS A 519 -22.28 18.26 -25.01
N LEU A 520 -21.30 18.48 -24.15
CA LEU A 520 -21.49 19.29 -22.96
C LEU A 520 -21.61 20.77 -23.33
N GLU A 521 -22.74 21.39 -22.99
CA GLU A 521 -23.03 22.77 -23.36
C GLU A 521 -22.00 23.77 -22.79
N LYS A 522 -21.88 24.94 -23.43
CA LYS A 522 -20.97 26.05 -23.04
C LYS A 522 -19.47 25.72 -23.07
N THR A 523 -19.06 24.48 -23.36
CA THR A 523 -17.65 24.07 -23.43
C THR A 523 -16.96 24.36 -24.77
N LYS A 524 -17.57 25.16 -25.65
CA LYS A 524 -17.02 25.46 -26.98
C LYS A 524 -15.73 26.28 -26.86
N GLY A 525 -14.66 25.80 -27.48
CA GLY A 525 -13.32 26.38 -27.38
C GLY A 525 -12.53 25.89 -26.16
N CYS A 526 -13.00 24.85 -25.48
CA CYS A 526 -12.27 24.24 -24.36
C CYS A 526 -10.92 23.69 -24.85
N HIS A 527 -9.84 24.12 -24.22
CA HIS A 527 -8.48 23.70 -24.58
C HIS A 527 -7.85 22.78 -23.53
N LEU A 528 -8.37 22.81 -22.30
CA LEU A 528 -7.96 22.00 -21.17
C LEU A 528 -9.18 21.77 -20.26
N TYR A 529 -9.33 20.58 -19.68
CA TYR A 529 -10.24 20.35 -18.56
C TYR A 529 -9.58 19.48 -17.49
N SER A 530 -10.13 19.54 -16.29
CA SER A 530 -9.79 18.67 -15.16
C SER A 530 -11.08 18.25 -14.44
N ILE A 531 -11.01 17.12 -13.76
CA ILE A 531 -12.07 16.59 -12.90
C ILE A 531 -11.53 16.42 -11.48
N ASN A 532 -12.43 16.26 -10.50
CA ASN A 532 -12.02 15.78 -9.17
C ASN A 532 -11.87 14.26 -9.21
N THR A 533 -10.70 13.79 -8.81
CA THR A 533 -10.28 12.39 -8.86
C THR A 533 -10.45 11.68 -7.51
N HIS A 534 -10.65 12.42 -6.43
CA HIS A 534 -10.68 11.91 -5.05
C HIS A 534 -11.88 12.46 -4.25
N HIS A 535 -12.37 11.69 -3.27
CA HIS A 535 -13.21 12.06 -2.11
C HIS A 535 -14.46 12.96 -2.25
N GLY A 536 -14.83 13.45 -3.44
CA GLY A 536 -16.02 14.27 -3.64
C GLY A 536 -17.30 13.44 -3.79
N ALA A 537 -18.34 13.77 -3.02
CA ALA A 537 -19.68 13.18 -3.18
C ALA A 537 -20.33 13.53 -4.54
N GLU A 538 -19.88 14.62 -5.17
CA GLU A 538 -20.35 15.08 -6.49
C GLU A 538 -19.18 15.19 -7.48
N LEU A 539 -19.43 14.79 -8.73
CA LEU A 539 -18.47 14.95 -9.82
C LEU A 539 -18.44 16.39 -10.31
N ARG A 540 -17.24 16.98 -10.28
CA ARG A 540 -16.96 18.35 -10.69
C ARG A 540 -16.03 18.33 -11.89
N ILE A 541 -16.33 19.19 -12.87
CA ILE A 541 -15.54 19.41 -14.08
C ILE A 541 -15.21 20.89 -14.15
N VAL A 542 -13.93 21.21 -14.28
CA VAL A 542 -13.48 22.57 -14.65
C VAL A 542 -13.00 22.54 -16.08
N ALA A 543 -13.62 23.33 -16.95
CA ALA A 543 -13.23 23.47 -18.35
C ALA A 543 -12.59 24.84 -18.59
N ALA A 544 -11.34 24.86 -19.06
CA ALA A 544 -10.63 26.08 -19.40
C ALA A 544 -10.92 26.49 -20.86
N ILE A 545 -11.36 27.74 -21.05
CA ILE A 545 -11.63 28.36 -22.35
C ILE A 545 -10.88 29.69 -22.38
N ARG A 546 -9.72 29.73 -23.04
CA ARG A 546 -8.77 30.85 -22.93
C ARG A 546 -8.42 31.11 -21.46
N ASN A 547 -8.60 32.33 -20.96
CA ASN A 547 -8.36 32.71 -19.57
C ASN A 547 -9.61 32.57 -18.68
N LYS A 548 -10.59 31.75 -19.06
CA LYS A 548 -11.81 31.53 -18.27
C LYS A 548 -11.91 30.07 -17.84
N LEU A 549 -12.26 29.85 -16.57
CA LEU A 549 -12.57 28.54 -16.01
C LEU A 549 -14.09 28.41 -15.88
N LEU A 550 -14.65 27.40 -16.53
CA LEU A 550 -16.06 27.08 -16.50
C LEU A 550 -16.27 25.94 -15.50
N LEU A 551 -16.93 26.20 -14.37
CA LEU A 551 -17.21 25.20 -13.35
C LEU A 551 -18.56 24.52 -13.63
N ILE A 552 -18.53 23.20 -13.72
CA ILE A 552 -19.68 22.35 -14.02
C ILE A 552 -19.72 21.25 -12.96
N THR A 553 -20.90 20.98 -12.40
CA THR A 553 -21.11 19.83 -11.49
C THR A 553 -22.14 18.87 -12.06
N ARG A 554 -22.06 17.60 -11.68
CA ARG A 554 -23.12 16.63 -11.92
C ARG A 554 -24.21 16.78 -10.85
N LYS A 555 -25.47 16.87 -11.27
CA LYS A 555 -26.62 16.96 -10.35
C LYS A 555 -26.71 15.70 -9.50
N PRO A 556 -26.95 15.82 -8.18
CA PRO A 556 -27.20 14.66 -7.33
C PRO A 556 -28.51 13.97 -7.74
N LEU A 557 -28.52 12.63 -7.82
CA LEU A 557 -29.76 11.87 -7.95
C LEU A 557 -30.58 12.08 -6.68
N ARG A 558 -31.73 12.76 -6.76
CA ARG A 558 -32.62 12.95 -5.61
C ARG A 558 -33.24 11.62 -5.17
N PRO A 559 -33.16 11.24 -3.88
CA PRO A 559 -33.88 10.09 -3.34
C PRO A 559 -35.41 10.28 -3.21
N ASP A 560 -35.92 11.52 -3.31
CA ASP A 560 -37.32 11.87 -3.00
C ASP A 560 -38.36 11.52 -4.09
N CYS A 561 -38.05 10.66 -5.07
CA CYS A 561 -39.02 10.19 -6.06
C CYS A 561 -39.37 8.70 -5.91
N LEU A 562 -39.43 8.20 -4.67
CA LEU A 562 -40.05 6.91 -4.34
C LEU A 562 -41.54 7.00 -3.97
N CYS A 563 -42.18 8.16 -4.15
CA CYS A 563 -43.63 8.31 -4.03
C CYS A 563 -44.30 8.44 -5.41
N ALA A 564 -44.98 7.35 -5.79
CA ALA A 564 -46.00 7.18 -6.84
C ALA A 564 -46.28 8.37 -7.78
N VAL A 565 -45.83 8.26 -9.05
CA VAL A 565 -46.58 8.50 -10.31
C VAL A 565 -45.65 8.56 -11.55
N THR A 566 -44.33 8.67 -11.42
CA THR A 566 -43.40 8.64 -12.57
C THR A 566 -42.63 7.33 -12.67
N MET A 567 -43.30 6.24 -13.06
CA MET A 567 -42.69 4.94 -13.42
C MET A 567 -42.58 4.77 -14.95
N VAL A 568 -42.49 5.85 -15.73
CA VAL A 568 -42.53 5.79 -17.21
C VAL A 568 -41.29 6.38 -17.91
N THR A 569 -40.40 7.08 -17.21
CA THR A 569 -39.18 7.62 -17.84
C THR A 569 -37.96 7.05 -17.14
N GLY A 570 -37.17 6.23 -17.85
CA GLY A 570 -35.86 5.77 -17.41
C GLY A 570 -34.89 6.93 -17.16
N PRO A 571 -33.60 6.64 -16.87
CA PRO A 571 -32.58 7.69 -16.82
C PRO A 571 -32.63 8.54 -18.11
N PRO A 572 -32.32 9.85 -18.05
CA PRO A 572 -32.43 10.74 -19.22
C PRO A 572 -31.67 10.13 -20.41
N ASP A 573 -32.28 10.22 -21.60
CA ASP A 573 -31.78 9.63 -22.84
C ASP A 573 -30.34 10.10 -23.17
N SER A 574 -29.98 11.33 -22.75
CA SER A 574 -28.64 11.88 -22.91
C SER A 574 -27.91 12.11 -21.56
N PRO A 575 -26.67 11.62 -21.41
CA PRO A 575 -25.89 11.78 -20.17
C PRO A 575 -25.50 13.23 -19.86
N VAL A 576 -25.56 14.16 -20.82
CA VAL A 576 -25.17 15.56 -20.58
C VAL A 576 -26.21 16.35 -19.78
N GLU A 577 -27.46 15.89 -19.73
CA GLU A 577 -28.54 16.56 -18.97
C GLU A 577 -28.34 16.49 -17.45
N GLU A 578 -27.53 15.52 -17.01
CA GLU A 578 -27.11 15.34 -15.63
C GLU A 578 -26.13 16.43 -15.17
N PHE A 579 -25.56 17.23 -16.09
CA PHE A 579 -24.59 18.26 -15.76
C PHE A 579 -25.22 19.64 -15.67
N GLN A 580 -24.75 20.44 -14.71
CA GLN A 580 -25.18 21.80 -14.48
C GLN A 580 -23.98 22.74 -14.47
N TYR A 581 -24.08 23.80 -15.27
CA TYR A 581 -23.15 24.93 -15.19
C TYR A 581 -23.38 25.71 -13.90
N ILE A 582 -22.32 25.91 -13.12
CA ILE A 582 -22.34 26.63 -11.85
C ILE A 582 -21.93 28.09 -12.06
N ARG A 583 -20.68 28.32 -12.47
CA ARG A 583 -20.12 29.68 -12.61
C ARG A 583 -18.89 29.71 -13.53
N GLU A 584 -18.47 30.93 -13.85
CA GLU A 584 -17.24 31.22 -14.58
C GLU A 584 -16.27 31.99 -13.66
N ILE A 585 -14.99 31.63 -13.71
CA ILE A 585 -13.90 32.34 -13.03
C ILE A 585 -12.92 32.86 -14.09
N CYS A 586 -12.57 34.15 -14.03
CA CYS A 586 -11.64 34.77 -14.96
C CYS A 586 -10.22 34.77 -14.38
N LEU A 587 -9.27 34.27 -15.18
CA LEU A 587 -7.84 34.27 -14.90
C LEU A 587 -7.14 35.42 -15.60
N CYS A 588 -5.94 35.74 -15.12
CA CYS A 588 -5.04 36.69 -15.78
C CYS A 588 -4.57 36.16 -17.14
N ASP A 589 -4.32 34.85 -17.23
CA ASP A 589 -3.79 34.19 -18.43
C ASP A 589 -4.42 32.82 -18.65
N PRO A 590 -4.37 32.28 -19.89
CA PRO A 590 -4.81 30.92 -20.17
C PRO A 590 -3.98 29.89 -19.40
N PRO A 591 -4.61 28.94 -18.68
CA PRO A 591 -3.90 27.90 -17.93
C PRO A 591 -3.31 26.86 -18.88
N VAL A 592 -2.11 26.39 -18.56
CA VAL A 592 -1.40 25.33 -19.30
C VAL A 592 -1.65 23.97 -18.65
N VAL A 593 -1.72 23.95 -17.32
CA VAL A 593 -1.99 22.77 -16.50
C VAL A 593 -2.99 23.15 -15.41
N MET A 594 -3.84 22.19 -15.02
CA MET A 594 -4.88 22.40 -14.02
C MET A 594 -5.17 21.10 -13.26
N ALA A 595 -5.46 21.22 -11.97
CA ALA A 595 -5.93 20.14 -11.10
C ALA A 595 -7.03 20.65 -10.17
N LEU A 596 -8.01 19.82 -9.85
CA LEU A 596 -8.98 20.10 -8.78
C LEU A 596 -8.43 19.52 -7.48
N VAL A 597 -8.67 20.21 -6.37
CA VAL A 597 -8.30 19.77 -5.04
C VAL A 597 -9.54 19.85 -4.15
N ASP A 598 -9.93 18.72 -3.59
CA ASP A 598 -11.00 18.61 -2.60
C ASP A 598 -10.49 19.10 -1.24
N GLY A 599 -11.25 19.97 -0.58
CA GLY A 599 -10.88 20.53 0.73
C GLY A 599 -11.06 19.51 1.86
N PRO A 600 -10.20 19.51 2.89
CA PRO A 600 -10.21 18.50 3.97
C PRO A 600 -11.43 18.56 4.89
N THR A 601 -12.21 19.65 4.86
CA THR A 601 -13.32 19.92 5.78
C THR A 601 -14.71 19.67 5.19
N GLY A 602 -14.82 19.30 3.90
CA GLY A 602 -16.10 19.04 3.23
C GLY A 602 -17.02 20.27 3.03
N GLU A 603 -16.75 21.39 3.70
CA GLU A 603 -17.53 22.63 3.58
C GLU A 603 -16.72 23.73 2.87
N ASN A 604 -17.12 24.07 1.63
CA ASN A 604 -16.74 25.28 0.87
C ASN A 604 -15.23 25.56 0.57
N ASP A 605 -14.32 24.65 0.90
CA ASP A 605 -12.87 24.82 0.69
C ASP A 605 -12.33 24.13 -0.58
N ASN A 606 -13.15 23.99 -1.62
CA ASN A 606 -12.72 23.42 -2.89
C ASN A 606 -11.80 24.39 -3.65
N MET A 607 -10.66 23.86 -4.12
CA MET A 607 -9.63 24.66 -4.78
C MET A 607 -9.31 24.13 -6.18
N ILE A 608 -8.90 25.04 -7.06
CA ILE A 608 -8.40 24.73 -8.40
C ILE A 608 -6.95 25.20 -8.48
N CYS A 609 -6.02 24.26 -8.65
CA CYS A 609 -4.64 24.61 -8.97
C CYS A 609 -4.53 24.89 -10.47
N VAL A 610 -3.97 26.03 -10.85
CA VAL A 610 -3.70 26.39 -12.25
C VAL A 610 -2.27 26.86 -12.43
N ALA A 611 -1.66 26.44 -13.53
CA ALA A 611 -0.32 26.86 -13.93
C ALA A 611 -0.38 27.74 -15.18
N TYR A 612 0.22 28.93 -15.11
CA TYR A 612 0.39 29.80 -16.26
C TYR A 612 1.62 30.70 -16.08
N LYS A 613 2.20 31.15 -17.20
CA LYS A 613 3.45 31.95 -17.22
C LYS A 613 4.59 31.25 -16.45
N HIS A 614 4.88 31.72 -15.24
CA HIS A 614 5.98 31.26 -14.38
C HIS A 614 5.49 30.95 -12.96
N GLN A 615 4.21 30.59 -12.79
CA GLN A 615 3.66 30.35 -11.46
C GLN A 615 2.56 29.29 -11.46
N PHE A 616 2.33 28.74 -10.26
CA PHE A 616 1.16 27.95 -9.91
C PHE A 616 0.35 28.75 -8.89
N ASP A 617 -0.91 28.98 -9.21
CA ASP A 617 -1.86 29.63 -8.33
C ASP A 617 -2.97 28.65 -7.92
N LEU A 618 -3.46 28.81 -6.70
CA LEU A 618 -4.56 28.05 -6.13
C LEU A 618 -5.78 28.97 -6.02
N ILE A 619 -6.88 28.56 -6.62
CA ILE A 619 -8.08 29.39 -6.78
C ILE A 619 -9.21 28.77 -6.01
N ASN A 620 -9.84 29.53 -5.13
CA ASN A 620 -11.02 29.05 -4.41
C ASN A 620 -12.24 29.04 -5.34
N GLU A 621 -12.94 27.91 -5.44
CA GLU A 621 -14.09 27.75 -6.34
C GLU A 621 -15.28 28.65 -5.96
N SER A 622 -15.49 28.86 -4.66
CA SER A 622 -16.63 29.60 -4.11
C SER A 622 -16.43 31.11 -4.17
N THR A 623 -15.21 31.61 -4.03
CA THR A 623 -14.92 33.05 -4.08
C THR A 623 -14.37 33.50 -5.44
N GLY A 624 -13.59 32.64 -6.11
CA GLY A 624 -12.80 32.99 -7.29
C GLY A 624 -11.49 33.71 -6.96
N GLU A 625 -11.13 33.81 -5.68
CA GLU A 625 -9.87 34.41 -5.24
C GLU A 625 -8.69 33.49 -5.55
N ALA A 626 -7.61 34.06 -6.08
CA ALA A 626 -6.41 33.34 -6.48
C ALA A 626 -5.24 33.65 -5.55
N TYR A 627 -4.54 32.61 -5.12
CA TYR A 627 -3.40 32.67 -4.21
C TYR A 627 -2.19 32.01 -4.86
N ARG A 628 -1.03 32.68 -4.84
CA ARG A 628 0.18 32.11 -5.44
C ARG A 628 0.74 31.01 -4.55
N LEU A 629 0.74 29.78 -5.05
CA LEU A 629 1.27 28.61 -4.36
C LEU A 629 2.76 28.42 -4.62
N HIS A 630 3.21 28.62 -5.87
CA HIS A 630 4.61 28.43 -6.26
C HIS A 630 5.03 29.33 -7.40
N HIS A 631 6.26 29.85 -7.34
CA HIS A 631 6.85 30.62 -8.43
C HIS A 631 8.05 29.86 -9.00
N VAL A 632 8.13 29.81 -10.32
CA VAL A 632 9.20 29.12 -11.03
C VAL A 632 10.28 30.13 -11.42
N ASP A 633 11.41 30.05 -10.74
CA ASP A 633 12.59 30.87 -11.04
C ASP A 633 13.38 30.27 -12.22
N ALA A 634 12.86 30.46 -13.43
CA ALA A 634 13.52 30.04 -14.66
C ALA A 634 13.19 30.98 -15.82
N SER A 635 14.15 31.18 -16.74
CA SER A 635 13.92 31.99 -17.95
C SER A 635 12.85 31.40 -18.86
N ARG A 636 12.71 30.07 -18.89
CA ARG A 636 11.67 29.32 -19.60
C ARG A 636 11.12 28.21 -18.72
N VAL A 637 9.80 28.06 -18.72
CA VAL A 637 9.09 27.06 -17.94
C VAL A 637 8.29 26.17 -18.89
N ASN A 638 8.48 24.87 -18.78
CA ASN A 638 7.64 23.87 -19.43
C ASN A 638 6.82 23.18 -18.34
N PHE A 639 5.55 23.54 -18.18
CA PHE A 639 4.67 22.87 -17.24
C PHE A 639 4.37 21.45 -17.72
N VAL A 640 4.51 20.47 -16.83
CA VAL A 640 4.27 19.05 -17.15
C VAL A 640 2.95 18.60 -16.54
N ALA A 641 2.78 18.73 -15.22
CA ALA A 641 1.59 18.27 -14.52
C ALA A 641 1.41 19.00 -13.18
N ALA A 642 0.17 19.01 -12.70
CA ALA A 642 -0.21 19.33 -11.33
C ALA A 642 -1.09 18.17 -10.91
N ILE A 643 -0.74 17.50 -9.83
CA ILE A 643 -1.39 16.27 -9.38
C ILE A 643 -1.79 16.46 -7.93
N ASP A 644 -3.05 16.25 -7.62
CA ASP A 644 -3.54 16.21 -6.25
C ASP A 644 -3.16 14.87 -5.59
N VAL A 645 -2.73 14.95 -4.34
CA VAL A 645 -2.26 13.82 -3.54
C VAL A 645 -2.86 13.97 -2.16
N TYR A 646 -3.42 12.90 -1.59
CA TYR A 646 -4.02 12.93 -0.25
C TYR A 646 -3.28 11.96 0.65
N GLU A 647 -2.86 12.44 1.82
CA GLU A 647 -2.18 11.67 2.85
C GLU A 647 -2.90 11.94 4.18
N ASP A 648 -3.43 10.90 4.83
CA ASP A 648 -4.17 11.00 6.11
C ASP A 648 -5.32 12.02 6.12
N GLY A 649 -5.98 12.22 4.97
CA GLY A 649 -7.06 13.20 4.81
C GLY A 649 -6.59 14.64 4.58
N GLU A 650 -5.28 14.89 4.53
CA GLU A 650 -4.71 16.18 4.16
C GLU A 650 -4.47 16.24 2.64
N ALA A 651 -4.91 17.34 2.02
CA ALA A 651 -4.69 17.57 0.59
C ALA A 651 -3.28 18.14 0.33
N GLY A 652 -2.63 17.64 -0.71
CA GLY A 652 -1.35 18.07 -1.21
C GLY A 652 -1.33 18.15 -2.74
N LEU A 653 -0.36 18.88 -3.27
CA LEU A 653 -0.17 19.10 -4.70
C LEU A 653 1.27 18.80 -5.09
N LEU A 654 1.42 17.91 -6.08
CA LEU A 654 2.68 17.67 -6.76
C LEU A 654 2.75 18.55 -8.02
N LEU A 655 3.58 19.58 -7.98
CA LEU A 655 3.77 20.57 -9.02
C LEU A 655 4.98 20.21 -9.88
N CYS A 656 4.75 19.79 -11.12
CA CYS A 656 5.81 19.30 -12.01
C CYS A 656 6.02 20.23 -13.20
N TYR A 657 7.25 20.69 -13.36
CA TYR A 657 7.67 21.57 -14.44
C TYR A 657 9.15 21.35 -14.79
N ASN A 658 9.50 21.51 -16.05
CA ASN A 658 10.81 21.14 -16.59
C ASN A 658 11.15 19.70 -16.16
N TYR A 659 12.27 19.49 -15.47
CA TYR A 659 12.67 18.19 -14.96
C TYR A 659 12.47 18.07 -13.44
N ILE A 660 11.71 18.96 -12.79
CA ILE A 660 11.56 19.02 -11.34
C ILE A 660 10.09 18.83 -10.94
N CYS A 661 9.85 18.13 -9.84
CA CYS A 661 8.57 18.05 -9.16
C CYS A 661 8.70 18.53 -7.71
N TYR A 662 7.80 19.40 -7.29
CA TYR A 662 7.69 19.92 -5.92
C TYR A 662 6.39 19.45 -5.30
N TYR A 663 6.47 18.78 -4.15
CA TYR A 663 5.30 18.51 -3.33
C TYR A 663 5.03 19.69 -2.40
N LYS A 664 3.77 20.10 -2.31
CA LYS A 664 3.30 21.14 -1.38
C LYS A 664 1.98 20.74 -0.74
N LYS A 665 1.90 20.80 0.58
CA LYS A 665 0.61 20.64 1.28
C LYS A 665 -0.31 21.83 1.06
N VAL A 666 -1.62 21.57 0.99
CA VAL A 666 -2.68 22.57 0.86
C VAL A 666 -3.31 22.78 2.25
N CYS A 667 -3.09 23.94 2.86
CA CYS A 667 -3.61 24.24 4.21
C CYS A 667 -5.09 24.68 4.19
N PRO A 668 -5.88 24.39 5.25
CA PRO A 668 -7.27 24.85 5.37
C PRO A 668 -7.40 26.38 5.40
N PHE A 669 -8.49 26.92 4.83
CA PHE A 669 -8.76 28.36 4.75
C PHE A 669 -9.55 28.88 5.96
N ASN A 670 -8.89 29.43 6.98
CA ASN A 670 -9.57 30.15 8.06
C ASN A 670 -9.74 31.64 7.72
N GLY A 671 -10.61 31.95 6.75
CA GLY A 671 -11.17 33.29 6.52
C GLY A 671 -10.19 34.46 6.66
N VAL A 672 -9.59 34.85 5.52
CA VAL A 672 -8.81 36.08 5.24
C VAL A 672 -7.29 35.86 5.04
N THR A 673 -6.65 34.80 5.54
CA THR A 673 -5.26 34.48 5.14
C THR A 673 -4.94 32.99 5.24
N PRO A 674 -4.37 32.33 4.21
CA PRO A 674 -3.88 30.97 4.37
C PRO A 674 -2.70 30.96 5.36
N MET A 675 -2.72 30.05 6.33
CA MET A 675 -1.55 29.76 7.15
C MET A 675 -0.49 29.11 6.25
N ILE A 676 0.38 29.89 5.62
CA ILE A 676 1.62 29.37 5.04
C ILE A 676 2.52 29.01 6.23
N GLN A 677 2.30 27.84 6.84
CA GLN A 677 3.32 27.27 7.70
C GLN A 677 4.43 26.74 6.80
N SER A 678 5.56 27.43 6.80
CA SER A 678 6.81 26.90 6.26
C SER A 678 7.33 25.82 7.20
N ASN A 679 6.73 24.62 7.22
CA ASN A 679 7.21 23.52 8.07
C ASN A 679 7.29 22.16 7.36
N THR A 680 8.52 21.65 7.32
CA THR A 680 8.98 20.25 7.44
C THR A 680 8.50 19.15 6.48
N SER A 681 7.46 19.34 5.67
CA SER A 681 6.90 18.26 4.80
C SER A 681 6.97 18.52 3.29
N ASP A 682 7.45 19.69 2.86
CA ASP A 682 7.70 19.98 1.45
C ASP A 682 8.98 19.26 0.98
N PHE A 683 8.84 18.37 -0.01
CA PHE A 683 9.98 17.75 -0.67
C PHE A 683 9.96 18.03 -2.17
N HIS A 684 11.12 17.90 -2.79
CA HIS A 684 11.25 18.00 -4.23
C HIS A 684 12.17 16.93 -4.74
N PHE A 685 11.94 16.52 -5.98
CA PHE A 685 12.82 15.60 -6.68
C PHE A 685 12.95 16.01 -8.14
N SER A 686 14.01 15.52 -8.77
CA SER A 686 14.35 15.84 -10.14
C SER A 686 14.48 14.58 -10.97
N TRP A 687 14.00 14.66 -12.20
CA TRP A 687 14.17 13.64 -13.22
C TRP A 687 15.46 13.88 -13.99
N ASN A 688 16.09 12.80 -14.46
CA ASN A 688 17.26 12.90 -15.36
C ASN A 688 16.87 13.52 -16.72
N GLN A 689 15.60 13.40 -17.10
CA GLN A 689 15.03 13.98 -18.31
C GLN A 689 13.61 14.45 -18.00
N MET A 690 13.18 15.57 -18.60
CA MET A 690 11.81 16.07 -18.46
C MET A 690 10.80 15.00 -18.90
N PRO A 691 9.85 14.60 -18.02
CA PRO A 691 8.81 13.67 -18.39
C PRO A 691 7.83 14.32 -19.37
N ASN A 692 7.29 13.52 -20.30
CA ASN A 692 6.25 13.96 -21.23
C ASN A 692 4.88 14.07 -20.56
N SER A 693 4.63 13.20 -19.57
CA SER A 693 3.43 13.15 -18.75
C SER A 693 3.76 12.43 -17.44
N ILE A 694 2.95 12.64 -16.41
CA ILE A 694 3.08 11.96 -15.12
C ILE A 694 1.72 11.38 -14.79
N GLY A 695 1.67 10.09 -14.47
CA GLY A 695 0.49 9.41 -13.95
C GLY A 695 0.76 8.96 -12.52
N THR A 696 -0.26 8.97 -11.69
CA THR A 696 -0.27 8.36 -10.36
C THR A 696 -1.03 7.05 -10.43
N GLN A 697 -0.45 5.99 -9.88
CA GLN A 697 -1.12 4.73 -9.61
C GLN A 697 -1.24 4.68 -8.09
N LEU A 698 -2.46 4.88 -7.58
CA LEU A 698 -2.77 4.80 -6.14
C LEU A 698 -3.32 3.42 -5.82
#